data_AF-D5GYZ3-F1
#
_entry.id   AF-D5GYZ3-F1
#
_cell.length_a   1.000
_cell.length_b   1.000
_cell.length_c   1.000
_cell.angle_alpha   90.00
_cell.angle_beta   90.00
_cell.angle_gamma   90.00
#
_symmetry.space_group_name_H-M   'P 1'
#
loop_
_entity.id
_entity.type
_entity.pdbx_description
1 polymer ?
#
loop_
_entity_poly.entity_id
_entity_poly.type
_entity_poly.pdbx_seq_one_letter_code
_entity_poly.pdbx_strand_id
1 'polypeptide(L)'
;MRLKQIKIINFGQFSNKTFDLPSDQINVFFGANEAGKSTTVAFIKQILFGFHLRSNSSPFFEDYTPLAHVSPMGGNLVFTAADGEYELERLYAKGDKTKKGILTVKKDGQVVPESVFFDQIQNIDGSFYADSFIFNQEMLGQVNSLSQEDLLERIYYLGAADSSKLLEMRDDFAKEAGKLFKKTGKKPEVNRLLKEMTDQRDKLAQTKNEFNDYEQLHQDFVQKRAALNRQKKDLAVLQKQEQDLHDLQKEMGNYQTLLDLQKQVKDIDFNGQNYQKAQDIMAQGRNLQKTIQSVEAQLQDLGENDQSDFTLEKKLIQQKPQLLQWQAEYRNCLQKADQLKQEKEQLLALTPELKNLLKLTPEQIEQMQADYQALPGAVNEPAYVTTNDKLWYVIGAVLAALGVVLLVALGTVGVIALITGLIFLAAGYLKNSNQNKQNAAVLEKQKLVAQKRQAFQTKYGLNPDTLNLNSLLTNLNQYQIKKNTAQTNNKQVTVLNQNVAQLASSVQNALKQPIDNDFSQVLNGLDELETQISEKQELFQRKSSLTASLKQDKQDLKELGLKLQALFAQANVENMAGYDQLYQDSLNQAKLKTQIAALKESLGDDLQQLQMQTNSTELADKLTALTEQISTKNAEINELQSQVAQLQVQLDNLADSTAVFKAKQDLANTETNFVQSSKEYLANLFAARWISRSLDLASNERFPKMLKAAQEYLALLTGGRYVGINLDKKLTVVRSDGKKREVKYLSRGTAEQLYFALKLAFIEQIKDEINLPILIDDSFVNFDDQRVSYIDQLLQKISENNQILIFTAQKNLVDQLGIEPLTFTKGTQDA
;
A
#
# COMPACT_ATOMS: atom_id res chain seq x y z
N MET A 1 4.41 46.27 -64.56
CA MET A 1 5.88 46.26 -64.59
C MET A 1 6.32 45.89 -66.00
N ARG A 2 7.29 46.61 -66.58
CA ARG A 2 7.72 46.45 -67.98
C ARG A 2 9.23 46.15 -67.98
N LEU A 3 9.66 45.11 -68.67
CA LEU A 3 11.07 44.77 -68.84
C LEU A 3 11.70 45.75 -69.84
N LYS A 4 12.79 46.39 -69.43
CA LYS A 4 13.51 47.42 -70.19
C LYS A 4 14.81 46.87 -70.79
N GLN A 5 15.52 46.02 -70.06
CA GLN A 5 16.80 45.48 -70.51
C GLN A 5 17.00 44.05 -70.02
N ILE A 6 17.58 43.22 -70.89
CA ILE A 6 18.05 41.86 -70.57
C ILE A 6 19.56 41.84 -70.81
N LYS A 7 20.35 41.65 -69.76
CA LYS A 7 21.80 41.53 -69.88
C LYS A 7 22.28 40.19 -69.35
N ILE A 8 22.85 39.41 -70.26
CA ILE A 8 23.33 38.05 -70.03
C ILE A 8 24.84 38.09 -69.92
N ILE A 9 25.38 37.73 -68.76
CA ILE A 9 26.82 37.63 -68.54
C ILE A 9 27.33 36.31 -69.13
N ASN A 10 26.83 35.18 -68.65
CA ASN A 10 27.02 33.86 -69.25
C ASN A 10 25.78 33.00 -69.01
N PHE A 11 25.11 32.50 -70.05
CA PHE A 11 23.95 31.61 -69.91
C PHE A 11 23.65 30.88 -71.23
N GLY A 12 23.57 29.55 -71.18
CA GLY A 12 23.41 28.72 -72.38
C GLY A 12 24.48 29.03 -73.43
N GLN A 13 24.07 29.47 -74.61
CA GLN A 13 24.98 29.86 -75.70
C GLN A 13 25.41 31.34 -75.69
N PHE A 14 24.88 32.15 -74.77
CA PHE A 14 25.18 33.58 -74.71
C PHE A 14 26.31 33.87 -73.73
N SER A 15 27.25 34.73 -74.15
CA SER A 15 28.26 35.35 -73.29
C SER A 15 28.29 36.86 -73.60
N ASN A 16 28.28 37.68 -72.55
CA ASN A 16 28.29 39.15 -72.57
C ASN A 16 27.32 39.77 -73.61
N LYS A 17 26.06 39.32 -73.59
CA LYS A 17 25.03 39.77 -74.54
C LYS A 17 24.01 40.67 -73.83
N THR A 18 23.73 41.84 -74.40
CA THR A 18 22.70 42.76 -73.90
C THR A 18 21.62 42.94 -74.96
N PHE A 19 20.36 42.96 -74.53
CA PHE A 19 19.19 43.30 -75.32
C PHE A 19 18.48 44.47 -74.65
N ASP A 20 18.51 45.63 -75.30
CA ASP A 20 17.69 46.78 -74.94
C ASP A 20 16.33 46.65 -75.63
N LEU A 21 15.25 46.73 -74.87
CA LEU A 21 13.89 46.58 -75.38
C LEU A 21 13.38 47.95 -75.83
N PRO A 22 13.18 48.18 -77.15
CA PRO A 22 12.83 49.51 -77.67
C PRO A 22 11.39 49.95 -77.35
N SER A 23 10.51 49.02 -76.98
CA SER A 23 9.10 49.29 -76.69
C SER A 23 8.71 48.79 -75.29
N ASP A 24 7.85 49.54 -74.60
CA ASP A 24 7.18 49.08 -73.39
C ASP A 24 5.94 48.22 -73.69
N GLN A 25 5.49 48.16 -74.95
CA GLN A 25 4.32 47.41 -75.40
C GLN A 25 4.69 46.04 -75.99
N ILE A 26 5.16 45.98 -77.24
CA ILE A 26 5.46 44.73 -77.94
C ILE A 26 6.92 44.77 -78.43
N ASN A 27 7.69 43.75 -78.09
CA ASN A 27 9.02 43.54 -78.66
C ASN A 27 9.09 42.17 -79.32
N VAL A 28 9.69 42.12 -80.52
CA VAL A 28 9.84 40.91 -81.30
C VAL A 28 11.30 40.50 -81.34
N PHE A 29 11.59 39.27 -80.98
CA PHE A 29 12.88 38.62 -81.06
C PHE A 29 12.86 37.60 -82.21
N PHE A 30 13.64 37.87 -83.26
CA PHE A 30 13.63 37.06 -84.48
C PHE A 30 14.95 36.30 -84.67
N GLY A 31 14.87 35.01 -85.02
CA GLY A 31 16.06 34.23 -85.36
C GLY A 31 15.76 32.78 -85.75
N ALA A 32 16.70 32.15 -86.45
CA ALA A 32 16.60 30.74 -86.82
C ALA A 32 16.41 29.82 -85.59
N ASN A 33 16.02 28.56 -85.82
CA ASN A 33 16.06 27.56 -84.75
C ASN A 33 17.48 27.46 -84.19
N GLU A 34 17.61 27.25 -82.87
CA GLU A 34 18.88 27.24 -82.14
C GLU A 34 19.60 28.62 -82.07
N ALA A 35 18.98 29.72 -82.51
CA ALA A 35 19.57 31.06 -82.39
C ALA A 35 19.56 31.62 -80.94
N GLY A 36 18.95 30.89 -80.00
CA GLY A 36 18.96 31.21 -78.56
C GLY A 36 17.66 31.84 -78.04
N LYS A 37 16.58 31.85 -78.83
CA LYS A 37 15.24 32.33 -78.46
C LYS A 37 14.73 31.76 -77.13
N SER A 38 14.53 30.44 -77.06
CA SER A 38 14.09 29.76 -75.84
C SER A 38 15.13 29.86 -74.71
N THR A 39 16.42 30.01 -75.03
CA THR A 39 17.47 30.28 -74.03
C THR A 39 17.29 31.64 -73.37
N THR A 40 16.84 32.67 -74.10
CA THR A 40 16.50 33.98 -73.51
C THR A 40 15.24 33.90 -72.63
N VAL A 41 14.21 33.14 -73.05
CA VAL A 41 13.01 32.89 -72.22
C VAL A 41 13.38 32.19 -70.91
N ALA A 42 14.20 31.13 -71.00
CA ALA A 42 14.73 30.41 -69.85
C ALA A 42 15.57 31.33 -68.94
N PHE A 43 16.40 32.21 -69.53
CA PHE A 43 17.17 33.20 -68.77
C PHE A 43 16.27 34.11 -67.94
N ILE A 44 15.24 34.71 -68.54
CA ILE A 44 14.31 35.61 -67.82
C ILE A 44 13.70 34.88 -66.61
N LYS A 45 13.21 33.66 -66.84
CA LYS A 45 12.60 32.81 -65.81
C LYS A 45 13.59 32.47 -64.68
N GLN A 46 14.83 32.13 -65.02
CA GLN A 46 15.85 31.70 -64.04
C GLN A 46 16.47 32.87 -63.26
N ILE A 47 16.56 34.08 -63.83
CA ILE A 47 16.94 35.27 -63.06
C ILE A 47 15.86 35.61 -62.02
N LEU A 48 14.58 35.48 -62.37
CA LEU A 48 13.49 35.72 -61.42
C LEU A 48 13.47 34.66 -60.30
N PHE A 49 13.40 33.36 -60.65
CA PHE A 49 13.05 32.30 -59.68
C PHE A 49 14.17 31.31 -59.33
N GLY A 50 15.37 31.51 -59.86
CA GLY A 50 16.57 30.70 -59.60
C GLY A 50 16.87 29.62 -60.65
N PHE A 51 18.05 29.01 -60.55
CA PHE A 51 18.63 28.10 -61.57
C PHE A 51 18.33 26.58 -61.39
N HIS A 52 18.02 26.08 -60.18
CA HIS A 52 17.53 24.70 -59.86
C HIS A 52 18.29 23.49 -60.48
N LEU A 53 19.63 23.48 -60.41
CA LEU A 53 20.51 22.69 -61.30
C LEU A 53 20.72 21.16 -61.07
N ARG A 54 19.93 20.40 -60.29
CA ARG A 54 19.92 18.89 -60.40
C ARG A 54 19.02 18.06 -59.47
N SER A 55 18.39 18.58 -58.40
CA SER A 55 17.74 17.69 -57.40
C SER A 55 16.23 17.56 -57.46
N ASN A 56 15.53 18.39 -58.24
CA ASN A 56 14.10 18.26 -58.47
C ASN A 56 13.92 18.15 -59.98
N SER A 57 13.46 17.01 -60.47
CA SER A 57 12.98 16.85 -61.85
C SER A 57 11.67 17.62 -62.04
N SER A 58 11.71 18.93 -61.80
CA SER A 58 10.62 19.80 -62.12
C SER A 58 10.62 19.94 -63.65
N PRO A 59 9.53 19.58 -64.35
CA PRO A 59 9.40 19.81 -65.79
C PRO A 59 9.49 21.31 -66.16
N PHE A 60 9.57 22.19 -65.15
CA PHE A 60 9.61 23.64 -65.26
C PHE A 60 10.99 24.24 -65.59
N PHE A 61 12.12 23.69 -65.11
CA PHE A 61 13.45 24.30 -65.27
C PHE A 61 14.28 23.55 -66.32
N GLU A 62 14.79 24.28 -67.33
CA GLU A 62 15.72 23.73 -68.30
C GLU A 62 17.11 23.52 -67.69
N ASP A 63 17.79 22.45 -68.11
CA ASP A 63 19.12 22.05 -67.62
C ASP A 63 20.25 22.90 -68.23
N TYR A 64 20.33 24.18 -67.83
CA TYR A 64 21.41 25.08 -68.20
C TYR A 64 22.50 25.06 -67.12
N THR A 65 23.41 24.06 -67.19
CA THR A 65 24.57 24.00 -66.29
C THR A 65 25.68 24.99 -66.70
N PRO A 66 26.39 25.59 -65.73
CA PRO A 66 27.51 26.48 -66.04
C PRO A 66 28.70 25.69 -66.59
N LEU A 67 29.19 26.11 -67.75
CA LEU A 67 30.44 25.61 -68.31
C LEU A 67 31.63 26.15 -67.48
N ALA A 68 32.61 25.30 -67.18
CA ALA A 68 33.68 25.60 -66.23
C ALA A 68 34.60 26.78 -66.61
N HIS A 69 34.58 27.23 -67.87
CA HIS A 69 35.41 28.31 -68.42
C HIS A 69 34.67 29.67 -68.53
N VAL A 70 33.38 29.74 -68.20
CA VAL A 70 32.53 30.95 -68.34
C VAL A 70 31.72 31.23 -67.05
N SER A 71 32.43 31.29 -65.92
CA SER A 71 31.87 31.67 -64.60
C SER A 71 32.12 33.16 -64.31
N PRO A 72 31.18 33.90 -63.69
CA PRO A 72 29.87 33.46 -63.20
C PRO A 72 28.84 33.30 -64.32
N MET A 73 27.87 32.40 -64.09
CA MET A 73 26.66 32.24 -64.91
C MET A 73 25.56 33.15 -64.37
N GLY A 74 24.74 33.73 -65.25
CA GLY A 74 23.64 34.61 -64.89
C GLY A 74 23.75 35.97 -65.57
N GLY A 75 23.22 37.00 -64.92
CA GLY A 75 23.14 38.35 -65.44
C GLY A 75 22.05 39.15 -64.74
N ASN A 76 21.54 40.18 -65.41
CA ASN A 76 20.55 41.08 -64.82
C ASN A 76 19.37 41.38 -65.75
N LEU A 77 18.21 41.56 -65.13
CA LEU A 77 16.99 42.06 -65.75
C LEU A 77 16.66 43.43 -65.15
N VAL A 78 16.36 44.40 -66.01
CA VAL A 78 15.94 45.74 -65.58
C VAL A 78 14.47 45.92 -65.90
N PHE A 79 13.66 46.20 -64.90
CA PHE A 79 12.22 46.46 -65.01
C PHE A 79 11.88 47.89 -64.63
N THR A 80 10.94 48.50 -65.36
CA THR A 80 10.29 49.75 -64.99
C THR A 80 8.93 49.44 -64.38
N ALA A 81 8.67 49.94 -63.18
CA ALA A 81 7.40 49.84 -62.48
C ALA A 81 6.84 51.24 -62.19
N ALA A 82 5.61 51.33 -61.66
CA ALA A 82 4.98 52.61 -61.33
C ALA A 82 5.71 53.35 -60.19
N ASP A 83 6.43 52.61 -59.35
CA ASP A 83 7.06 53.09 -58.12
C ASP A 83 8.60 53.15 -58.20
N GLY A 84 9.19 52.93 -59.38
CA GLY A 84 10.63 53.03 -59.62
C GLY A 84 11.17 52.02 -60.65
N GLU A 85 12.48 52.04 -60.85
CA GLU A 85 13.20 51.06 -61.66
C GLU A 85 13.81 49.96 -60.78
N TYR A 86 13.59 48.70 -61.17
CA TYR A 86 14.10 47.52 -60.49
C TYR A 86 15.19 46.85 -61.33
N GLU A 87 16.36 46.60 -60.75
CA GLU A 87 17.42 45.78 -61.35
C GLU A 87 17.57 44.49 -60.54
N LEU A 88 17.33 43.35 -61.19
CA LEU A 88 17.46 42.03 -60.60
C LEU A 88 18.69 41.37 -61.19
N GLU A 89 19.78 41.34 -60.42
CA GLU A 89 20.99 40.64 -60.79
C GLU A 89 21.02 39.28 -60.09
N ARG A 90 21.08 38.19 -60.86
CA ARG A 90 21.27 36.86 -60.29
C ARG A 90 22.52 36.22 -60.86
N LEU A 91 23.45 35.86 -59.97
CA LEU A 91 24.72 35.23 -60.32
C LEU A 91 24.85 33.86 -59.64
N TYR A 92 25.33 32.89 -60.40
CA TYR A 92 25.67 31.56 -59.92
C TYR A 92 27.13 31.25 -60.26
N ALA A 93 27.89 30.90 -59.22
CA ALA A 93 29.25 30.41 -59.35
C ALA A 93 29.33 28.93 -58.99
N LYS A 94 30.24 28.19 -59.64
CA LYS A 94 30.45 26.77 -59.37
C LYS A 94 30.84 26.55 -57.90
N GLY A 95 30.01 25.82 -57.15
CA GLY A 95 30.22 25.55 -55.71
C GLY A 95 29.19 26.19 -54.77
N ASP A 96 28.27 26.99 -55.29
CA ASP A 96 27.15 27.53 -54.51
C ASP A 96 26.21 26.40 -54.04
N LYS A 97 26.07 26.25 -52.72
CA LYS A 97 25.24 25.21 -52.07
C LYS A 97 23.75 25.41 -52.30
N THR A 98 23.31 26.65 -52.57
CA THR A 98 21.88 26.97 -52.73
C THR A 98 21.30 26.37 -54.02
N LYS A 99 22.14 26.16 -55.05
CA LYS A 99 21.72 25.79 -56.42
C LYS A 99 20.67 26.73 -57.04
N LYS A 100 20.41 27.88 -56.42
CA LYS A 100 19.46 28.92 -56.86
C LYS A 100 20.17 30.16 -57.39
N GLY A 101 21.46 30.34 -57.08
CA GLY A 101 22.19 31.57 -57.36
C GLY A 101 21.82 32.68 -56.39
N ILE A 102 22.74 33.62 -56.19
CA ILE A 102 22.56 34.78 -55.32
C ILE A 102 21.79 35.85 -56.11
N LEU A 103 20.66 36.32 -55.57
CA LEU A 103 19.89 37.42 -56.13
C LEU A 103 20.24 38.72 -55.40
N THR A 104 20.59 39.74 -56.16
CA THR A 104 20.72 41.12 -55.71
C THR A 104 19.63 41.93 -56.37
N VAL A 105 18.74 42.52 -55.57
CA VAL A 105 17.70 43.44 -56.06
C VAL A 105 18.15 44.87 -55.79
N LYS A 106 18.12 45.71 -56.81
CA LYS A 106 18.28 47.15 -56.66
C LYS A 106 17.00 47.87 -57.07
N LYS A 107 16.63 48.89 -56.32
CA LYS A 107 15.57 49.84 -56.67
C LYS A 107 16.19 51.22 -56.85
N ASP A 108 16.02 51.82 -58.02
CA ASP A 108 16.59 53.13 -58.39
C ASP A 108 18.10 53.23 -58.09
N GLY A 109 18.83 52.14 -58.34
CA GLY A 109 20.28 52.02 -58.12
C GLY A 109 20.72 51.64 -56.69
N GLN A 110 19.81 51.57 -55.71
CA GLN A 110 20.12 51.16 -54.33
C GLN A 110 19.76 49.71 -54.06
N VAL A 111 20.62 48.94 -53.40
CA VAL A 111 20.34 47.54 -53.01
C VAL A 111 19.23 47.51 -51.95
N VAL A 112 18.19 46.72 -52.21
CA VAL A 112 17.02 46.53 -51.33
C VAL A 112 16.81 45.04 -51.02
N PRO A 113 16.08 44.68 -49.95
CA PRO A 113 15.70 43.29 -49.70
C PRO A 113 14.91 42.69 -50.87
N GLU A 114 15.08 41.38 -51.12
CA GLU A 114 14.38 40.67 -52.21
C GLU A 114 12.85 40.83 -52.13
N SER A 115 12.30 40.86 -50.92
CA SER A 115 10.86 41.02 -50.67
C SER A 115 10.29 42.30 -51.31
N VAL A 116 11.08 43.37 -51.42
CA VAL A 116 10.61 44.64 -52.02
C VAL A 116 10.22 44.47 -53.49
N PHE A 117 10.83 43.52 -54.21
CA PHE A 117 10.41 43.15 -55.56
C PHE A 117 9.30 42.08 -55.53
N PHE A 118 9.46 41.03 -54.73
CA PHE A 118 8.50 39.92 -54.75
C PHE A 118 7.11 40.29 -54.20
N ASP A 119 7.02 41.24 -53.27
CA ASP A 119 5.75 41.79 -52.79
C ASP A 119 5.00 42.53 -53.92
N GLN A 120 5.71 43.16 -54.86
CA GLN A 120 5.09 43.82 -56.04
C GLN A 120 4.46 42.84 -57.03
N ILE A 121 4.84 41.57 -56.97
CA ILE A 121 4.29 40.50 -57.82
C ILE A 121 3.53 39.48 -56.98
N GLN A 122 3.03 39.88 -55.80
CA GLN A 122 2.25 39.05 -54.88
C GLN A 122 2.92 37.73 -54.49
N ASN A 123 4.26 37.71 -54.42
CA ASN A 123 5.06 36.55 -54.04
C ASN A 123 4.73 35.28 -54.85
N ILE A 124 4.36 35.41 -56.13
CA ILE A 124 4.17 34.25 -57.00
C ILE A 124 5.43 33.40 -57.09
N ASP A 125 5.25 32.09 -57.22
CA ASP A 125 6.35 31.18 -57.47
C ASP A 125 6.67 31.08 -58.98
N GLY A 126 7.79 30.41 -59.28
CA GLY A 126 8.19 30.18 -60.66
C GLY A 126 7.12 29.42 -61.43
N SER A 127 6.59 28.33 -60.84
CA SER A 127 5.58 27.47 -61.46
C SER A 127 4.41 28.29 -62.00
N PHE A 128 3.80 29.13 -61.17
CA PHE A 128 2.73 30.03 -61.56
C PHE A 128 3.15 30.99 -62.68
N TYR A 129 4.37 31.55 -62.62
CA TYR A 129 4.87 32.45 -63.66
C TYR A 129 4.98 31.79 -65.04
N ALA A 130 5.63 30.63 -65.18
CA ALA A 130 5.69 30.00 -66.52
C ALA A 130 4.33 29.49 -66.96
N ASP A 131 3.54 28.97 -66.03
CA ASP A 131 2.20 28.50 -66.32
C ASP A 131 1.25 29.61 -66.78
N SER A 132 1.46 30.86 -66.36
CA SER A 132 0.53 31.96 -66.64
C SER A 132 1.08 32.91 -67.70
N PHE A 133 2.32 33.37 -67.56
CA PHE A 133 2.92 34.43 -68.38
C PHE A 133 3.76 33.90 -69.54
N ILE A 134 4.07 32.60 -69.59
CA ILE A 134 4.82 32.00 -70.71
C ILE A 134 3.89 31.16 -71.58
N PHE A 135 3.96 31.41 -72.88
CA PHE A 135 3.23 30.72 -73.92
C PHE A 135 4.23 30.02 -74.81
N ASN A 136 4.16 28.69 -74.89
CA ASN A 136 4.98 27.89 -75.78
C ASN A 136 4.12 26.85 -76.52
N GLN A 137 4.65 26.28 -77.60
CA GLN A 137 3.92 25.34 -78.45
C GLN A 137 3.43 24.09 -77.70
N GLU A 138 4.20 23.58 -76.73
CA GLU A 138 3.87 22.38 -75.95
C GLU A 138 2.66 22.62 -75.04
N MET A 139 2.62 23.75 -74.33
CA MET A 139 1.54 24.12 -73.42
C MET A 139 0.22 24.35 -74.17
N LEU A 140 0.27 24.96 -75.36
CA LEU A 140 -0.93 25.15 -76.19
C LEU A 140 -1.57 23.82 -76.62
N GLY A 141 -0.79 22.74 -76.72
CA GLY A 141 -1.25 21.40 -77.07
C GLY A 141 -2.03 20.67 -75.97
N GLN A 142 -1.95 21.13 -74.72
CA GLN A 142 -2.54 20.46 -73.55
C GLN A 142 -3.99 20.91 -73.24
N VAL A 143 -4.62 21.70 -74.11
CA VAL A 143 -5.98 22.25 -73.89
C VAL A 143 -7.07 21.21 -73.60
N ASN A 144 -6.90 19.96 -74.04
CA ASN A 144 -7.89 18.90 -73.83
C ASN A 144 -7.96 18.41 -72.37
N SER A 145 -6.94 18.68 -71.54
CA SER A 145 -6.94 18.31 -70.12
C SER A 145 -7.41 19.43 -69.19
N LEU A 146 -7.73 20.61 -69.72
CA LEU A 146 -8.12 21.77 -68.91
C LEU A 146 -9.58 21.64 -68.44
N SER A 147 -9.78 21.68 -67.13
CA SER A 147 -11.09 21.69 -66.46
C SER A 147 -11.48 23.08 -65.96
N GLN A 148 -12.74 23.24 -65.53
CA GLN A 148 -13.18 24.47 -64.87
C GLN A 148 -12.42 24.66 -63.55
N GLU A 149 -12.20 23.55 -62.83
CA GLU A 149 -11.47 23.49 -61.57
C GLU A 149 -10.03 23.99 -61.73
N ASP A 150 -9.31 23.55 -62.78
CA ASP A 150 -7.92 23.99 -63.03
C ASP A 150 -7.81 25.51 -63.29
N LEU A 151 -8.83 26.10 -63.93
CA LEU A 151 -8.89 27.54 -64.19
C LEU A 151 -9.29 28.33 -62.94
N LEU A 152 -10.24 27.80 -62.16
CA LEU A 152 -10.63 28.38 -60.88
C LEU A 152 -9.48 28.37 -59.89
N GLU A 153 -8.74 27.27 -59.80
CA GLU A 153 -7.57 27.14 -58.95
C GLU A 153 -6.53 28.23 -59.25
N ARG A 154 -6.26 28.51 -60.54
CA ARG A 154 -5.38 29.61 -60.97
C ARG A 154 -5.86 30.99 -60.50
N ILE A 155 -7.17 31.22 -60.46
CA ILE A 155 -7.74 32.46 -59.92
C ILE A 155 -7.67 32.47 -58.39
N TYR A 156 -7.87 31.32 -57.74
CA TYR A 156 -7.80 31.19 -56.27
C TYR A 156 -6.41 31.49 -55.76
N TYR A 157 -5.37 31.07 -56.49
CA TYR A 157 -3.97 31.39 -56.20
C TYR A 157 -3.74 32.89 -55.94
N LEU A 158 -4.54 33.79 -56.52
CA LEU A 158 -4.40 35.24 -56.36
C LEU A 158 -5.52 35.92 -55.57
N GLY A 159 -6.68 35.29 -55.42
CA GLY A 159 -7.86 35.89 -54.79
C GLY A 159 -7.82 35.98 -53.25
N ALA A 160 -6.86 35.33 -52.59
CA ALA A 160 -6.69 35.36 -51.14
C ALA A 160 -5.21 35.24 -50.75
N ALA A 161 -4.77 36.00 -49.75
CA ALA A 161 -3.45 35.81 -49.13
C ALA A 161 -3.34 34.38 -48.58
N ASP A 162 -2.21 33.70 -48.80
CA ASP A 162 -1.99 32.28 -48.41
C ASP A 162 -2.94 31.26 -49.09
N SER A 163 -3.54 31.60 -50.23
CA SER A 163 -4.41 30.72 -51.04
C SER A 163 -3.83 29.32 -51.30
N SER A 164 -2.53 29.20 -51.53
CA SER A 164 -1.83 27.93 -51.73
C SER A 164 -1.89 27.01 -50.50
N LYS A 165 -1.72 27.57 -49.29
CA LYS A 165 -1.86 26.83 -48.03
C LYS A 165 -3.31 26.42 -47.79
N LEU A 166 -4.27 27.28 -48.13
CA LEU A 166 -5.69 26.95 -48.01
C LEU A 166 -6.10 25.83 -48.97
N LEU A 167 -5.58 25.82 -50.20
CA LEU A 167 -5.78 24.73 -51.16
C LEU A 167 -5.21 23.41 -50.64
N GLU A 168 -3.99 23.43 -50.09
CA GLU A 168 -3.37 22.25 -49.47
C GLU A 168 -4.20 21.74 -48.28
N MET A 169 -4.63 22.62 -47.38
CA MET A 169 -5.49 22.26 -46.25
C MET A 169 -6.84 21.67 -46.69
N ARG A 170 -7.47 22.24 -47.73
CA ARG A 170 -8.71 21.70 -48.32
C ARG A 170 -8.50 20.24 -48.76
N ASP A 171 -7.40 19.98 -49.47
CA ASP A 171 -7.11 18.68 -50.06
C ASP A 171 -6.75 17.64 -48.99
N ASP A 172 -6.01 18.04 -47.96
CA ASP A 172 -5.71 17.19 -46.81
C ASP A 172 -6.98 16.79 -46.05
N PHE A 173 -7.86 17.74 -45.72
CA PHE A 173 -9.13 17.44 -45.08
C PHE A 173 -10.03 16.56 -45.95
N ALA A 174 -10.07 16.80 -47.26
CA ALA A 174 -10.83 15.97 -48.21
C ALA A 174 -10.28 14.54 -48.27
N LYS A 175 -8.96 14.38 -48.23
CA LYS A 175 -8.27 13.10 -48.21
C LYS A 175 -8.54 12.32 -46.92
N GLU A 176 -8.45 12.95 -45.75
CA GLU A 176 -8.77 12.31 -44.47
C GLU A 176 -10.24 11.90 -44.40
N ALA A 177 -11.17 12.77 -44.84
CA ALA A 177 -12.58 12.41 -44.95
C ALA A 177 -12.78 11.19 -45.86
N GLY A 178 -12.06 11.12 -46.98
CA GLY A 178 -12.09 9.99 -47.91
C GLY A 178 -11.50 8.68 -47.37
N LYS A 179 -10.61 8.72 -46.38
CA LYS A 179 -10.13 7.51 -45.68
C LYS A 179 -11.19 6.96 -44.72
N LEU A 180 -11.99 7.83 -44.13
CA LEU A 180 -13.02 7.47 -43.16
C LEU A 180 -14.31 7.00 -43.83
N PHE A 181 -14.77 7.67 -44.89
CA PHE A 181 -15.99 7.28 -45.61
C PHE A 181 -15.89 7.46 -47.12
N LYS A 182 -16.40 6.48 -47.88
CA LYS A 182 -16.69 6.62 -49.31
C LYS A 182 -18.05 6.03 -49.63
N LYS A 183 -18.83 6.70 -50.48
CA LYS A 183 -20.19 6.27 -50.87
C LYS A 183 -20.28 4.81 -51.32
N THR A 184 -19.26 4.31 -52.03
CA THR A 184 -19.19 2.93 -52.54
C THR A 184 -18.04 2.12 -51.94
N GLY A 185 -17.30 2.68 -50.97
CA GLY A 185 -16.15 2.01 -50.36
C GLY A 185 -16.58 1.02 -49.29
N LYS A 186 -15.94 -0.16 -49.25
CA LYS A 186 -16.13 -1.14 -48.16
C LYS A 186 -15.04 -1.09 -47.10
N LYS A 187 -13.85 -0.63 -47.48
CA LYS A 187 -12.67 -0.54 -46.61
C LYS A 187 -12.63 0.68 -45.67
N PRO A 188 -13.16 1.87 -46.02
CA PRO A 188 -13.14 3.02 -45.13
C PRO A 188 -13.80 2.70 -43.78
N GLU A 189 -13.27 3.28 -42.72
CA GLU A 189 -13.59 2.88 -41.35
C GLU A 189 -15.08 3.03 -41.01
N VAL A 190 -15.71 4.15 -41.40
CA VAL A 190 -17.14 4.39 -41.18
C VAL A 190 -18.00 3.37 -41.96
N ASN A 191 -17.64 3.03 -43.19
CA ASN A 191 -18.35 2.03 -43.98
C ASN A 191 -18.22 0.62 -43.37
N ARG A 192 -17.01 0.28 -42.89
CA ARG A 192 -16.72 -1.00 -42.24
C ARG A 192 -17.52 -1.15 -40.94
N LEU A 193 -17.46 -0.13 -40.08
CA LEU A 193 -18.19 -0.09 -38.80
C LEU A 193 -19.71 -0.09 -39.00
N LEU A 194 -20.23 0.64 -40.00
CA LEU A 194 -21.67 0.62 -40.33
C LEU A 194 -22.13 -0.79 -40.70
N LYS A 195 -21.34 -1.51 -41.52
CA LYS A 195 -21.65 -2.88 -41.89
C LYS A 195 -21.57 -3.81 -40.67
N GLU A 196 -20.48 -3.75 -39.92
CA GLU A 196 -20.27 -4.59 -38.73
C GLU A 196 -21.39 -4.40 -37.69
N MET A 197 -21.80 -3.15 -37.45
CA MET A 197 -22.92 -2.82 -36.57
C MET A 197 -24.25 -3.39 -37.09
N THR A 198 -24.49 -3.34 -38.41
CA THR A 198 -25.71 -3.90 -39.01
C THR A 198 -25.72 -5.43 -38.86
N ASP A 199 -24.61 -6.10 -39.19
CA ASP A 199 -24.46 -7.54 -39.05
C ASP A 199 -24.60 -7.99 -37.57
N GLN A 200 -24.03 -7.22 -36.63
CA GLN A 200 -24.15 -7.45 -35.19
C GLN A 200 -25.58 -7.24 -34.68
N ARG A 201 -26.30 -6.22 -35.18
CA ARG A 201 -27.71 -6.00 -34.83
C ARG A 201 -28.62 -7.09 -35.36
N ASP A 202 -28.40 -7.54 -36.59
CA ASP A 202 -29.18 -8.63 -37.19
C ASP A 202 -28.95 -9.94 -36.44
N LYS A 203 -27.70 -10.22 -36.05
CA LYS A 203 -27.35 -11.36 -35.20
C LYS A 203 -28.01 -11.28 -33.83
N LEU A 204 -27.94 -10.12 -33.17
CA LEU A 204 -28.57 -9.91 -31.86
C LEU A 204 -30.11 -9.96 -31.92
N ALA A 205 -30.70 -9.50 -33.02
CA ALA A 205 -32.14 -9.58 -33.26
C ALA A 205 -32.61 -11.02 -33.41
N GLN A 206 -31.82 -11.89 -34.07
CA GLN A 206 -32.09 -13.33 -34.13
C GLN A 206 -32.00 -14.01 -32.75
N THR A 207 -31.08 -13.56 -31.88
CA THR A 207 -30.91 -14.11 -30.52
C THR A 207 -31.83 -13.49 -29.46
N LYS A 208 -32.73 -12.57 -29.86
CA LYS A 208 -33.61 -11.83 -28.93
C LYS A 208 -34.70 -12.68 -28.28
N ASN A 209 -35.09 -13.80 -28.90
CA ASN A 209 -36.01 -14.77 -28.31
C ASN A 209 -35.38 -15.50 -27.12
N GLU A 210 -34.12 -15.93 -27.23
CA GLU A 210 -33.40 -16.62 -26.14
C GLU A 210 -33.21 -15.75 -24.90
N PHE A 211 -33.05 -14.43 -25.06
CA PHE A 211 -32.95 -13.49 -23.94
C PHE A 211 -34.27 -13.28 -23.21
N ASN A 212 -35.39 -13.19 -23.94
CA ASN A 212 -36.72 -13.08 -23.33
C ASN A 212 -37.08 -14.36 -22.58
N ASP A 213 -36.76 -15.52 -23.18
CA ASP A 213 -36.92 -16.82 -22.54
C ASP A 213 -36.07 -16.91 -21.27
N TYR A 214 -34.80 -16.46 -21.32
CA TYR A 214 -33.93 -16.38 -20.13
C TYR A 214 -34.51 -15.49 -19.02
N GLU A 215 -34.97 -14.26 -19.33
CA GLU A 215 -35.55 -13.38 -18.31
C GLU A 215 -36.78 -14.00 -17.65
N GLN A 216 -37.66 -14.62 -18.45
CA GLN A 216 -38.86 -15.27 -17.95
C GLN A 216 -38.52 -16.48 -17.07
N LEU A 217 -37.59 -17.34 -17.51
CA LEU A 217 -37.11 -18.47 -16.70
C LEU A 217 -36.40 -18.02 -15.42
N HIS A 218 -35.63 -16.94 -15.47
CA HIS A 218 -34.93 -16.40 -14.30
C HIS A 218 -35.92 -15.83 -13.28
N GLN A 219 -36.94 -15.09 -13.73
CA GLN A 219 -38.01 -14.62 -12.84
C GLN A 219 -38.75 -15.77 -12.19
N ASP A 220 -39.14 -16.80 -12.96
CA ASP A 220 -39.78 -18.00 -12.41
C ASP A 220 -38.88 -18.73 -11.42
N PHE A 221 -37.58 -18.86 -11.72
CA PHE A 221 -36.60 -19.45 -10.80
C PHE A 221 -36.52 -18.68 -9.48
N VAL A 222 -36.42 -17.35 -9.53
CA VAL A 222 -36.36 -16.51 -8.32
C VAL A 222 -37.63 -16.65 -7.50
N GLN A 223 -38.81 -16.60 -8.14
CA GLN A 223 -40.09 -16.77 -7.44
C GLN A 223 -40.22 -18.15 -6.80
N LYS A 224 -39.92 -19.22 -7.53
CA LYS A 224 -40.00 -20.60 -7.05
C LYS A 224 -38.98 -20.88 -5.94
N ARG A 225 -37.78 -20.32 -6.03
CA ARG A 225 -36.74 -20.42 -4.98
C ARG A 225 -37.13 -19.64 -3.72
N ALA A 226 -37.74 -18.47 -3.86
CA ALA A 226 -38.28 -17.72 -2.73
C ALA A 226 -39.43 -18.49 -2.06
N ALA A 227 -40.35 -19.07 -2.85
CA ALA A 227 -41.41 -19.94 -2.35
C ALA A 227 -40.85 -21.17 -1.62
N LEU A 228 -39.85 -21.84 -2.19
CA LEU A 228 -39.16 -22.97 -1.57
C LEU A 228 -38.55 -22.60 -0.21
N ASN A 229 -37.86 -21.47 -0.13
CA ASN A 229 -37.26 -20.99 1.11
C ASN A 229 -38.32 -20.65 2.15
N ARG A 230 -39.46 -20.09 1.74
CA ARG A 230 -40.60 -19.84 2.62
C ARG A 230 -41.18 -21.14 3.16
N GLN A 231 -41.42 -22.13 2.30
CA GLN A 231 -41.91 -23.44 2.72
C GLN A 231 -40.93 -24.14 3.67
N LYS A 232 -39.62 -24.04 3.44
CA LYS A 232 -38.59 -24.57 4.36
C LYS A 232 -38.60 -23.89 5.73
N LYS A 233 -38.85 -22.57 5.78
CA LYS A 233 -39.02 -21.86 7.05
C LYS A 233 -40.30 -22.30 7.77
N ASP A 234 -41.40 -22.41 7.05
CA ASP A 234 -42.68 -22.87 7.62
C ASP A 234 -42.56 -24.32 8.12
N LEU A 235 -41.88 -25.20 7.38
CA LEU A 235 -41.54 -26.56 7.82
C LEU A 235 -40.71 -26.55 9.10
N ALA A 236 -39.69 -25.70 9.20
CA ALA A 236 -38.87 -25.62 10.41
C ALA A 236 -39.68 -25.16 11.64
N VAL A 237 -40.65 -24.26 11.45
CA VAL A 237 -41.60 -23.86 12.52
C VAL A 237 -42.47 -25.05 12.93
N LEU A 238 -43.05 -25.77 11.97
CA LEU A 238 -43.87 -26.95 12.25
C LEU A 238 -43.07 -28.07 12.92
N GLN A 239 -41.84 -28.34 12.47
CA GLN A 239 -40.94 -29.32 13.09
C GLN A 239 -40.55 -28.91 14.51
N LYS A 240 -40.33 -27.61 14.76
CA LYS A 240 -40.08 -27.11 16.10
C LYS A 240 -41.31 -27.30 16.99
N GLN A 241 -42.51 -26.98 16.50
CA GLN A 241 -43.77 -27.24 17.22
C GLN A 241 -44.00 -28.73 17.48
N GLU A 242 -43.66 -29.61 16.54
CA GLU A 242 -43.77 -31.07 16.68
C GLU A 242 -42.80 -31.57 17.73
N GLN A 243 -41.56 -31.08 17.72
CA GLN A 243 -40.56 -31.42 18.70
C GLN A 243 -40.96 -30.92 20.10
N ASP A 244 -41.46 -29.69 20.23
CA ASP A 244 -41.94 -29.13 21.49
C ASP A 244 -43.13 -29.95 22.03
N LEU A 245 -44.06 -30.37 21.18
CA LEU A 245 -45.17 -31.26 21.56
C LEU A 245 -44.68 -32.67 21.92
N HIS A 246 -43.66 -33.20 21.25
CA HIS A 246 -43.05 -34.49 21.55
C HIS A 246 -42.32 -34.47 22.90
N ASP A 247 -41.60 -33.41 23.19
CA ASP A 247 -40.92 -33.22 24.47
C ASP A 247 -41.96 -33.04 25.59
N LEU A 248 -43.03 -32.27 25.34
CA LEU A 248 -44.20 -32.21 26.22
C LEU A 248 -44.84 -33.60 26.46
N GLN A 249 -44.96 -34.43 25.41
CA GLN A 249 -45.49 -35.79 25.49
C GLN A 249 -44.60 -36.72 26.32
N LYS A 250 -43.27 -36.59 26.25
CA LYS A 250 -42.35 -37.36 27.10
C LYS A 250 -42.49 -36.94 28.56
N GLU A 251 -42.62 -35.65 28.80
CA GLU A 251 -42.76 -35.08 30.14
C GLU A 251 -44.15 -35.33 30.77
N MET A 252 -45.18 -35.70 29.99
CA MET A 252 -46.48 -36.16 30.51
C MET A 252 -46.34 -37.34 31.49
N GLY A 253 -45.39 -38.25 31.27
CA GLY A 253 -45.13 -39.36 32.19
C GLY A 253 -44.59 -38.88 33.55
N ASN A 254 -43.74 -37.87 33.53
CA ASN A 254 -43.19 -37.22 34.73
C ASN A 254 -44.25 -36.38 35.45
N TYR A 255 -45.14 -35.71 34.70
CA TYR A 255 -46.28 -34.98 35.26
C TYR A 255 -47.31 -35.90 35.94
N GLN A 256 -47.62 -37.05 35.33
CA GLN A 256 -48.50 -38.05 35.95
C GLN A 256 -47.89 -38.61 37.24
N THR A 257 -46.58 -38.87 37.23
CA THR A 257 -45.82 -39.28 38.42
C THR A 257 -45.84 -38.20 39.50
N LEU A 258 -45.71 -36.93 39.13
CA LEU A 258 -45.83 -35.80 40.06
C LEU A 258 -47.23 -35.69 40.68
N LEU A 259 -48.30 -35.89 39.91
CA LEU A 259 -49.67 -35.91 40.43
C LEU A 259 -49.90 -37.06 41.42
N ASP A 260 -49.35 -38.24 41.16
CA ASP A 260 -49.49 -39.39 42.05
C ASP A 260 -48.63 -39.28 43.31
N LEU A 261 -47.42 -38.72 43.22
CA LEU A 261 -46.58 -38.41 44.39
C LEU A 261 -47.24 -37.32 45.26
N GLN A 262 -47.89 -36.32 44.66
CA GLN A 262 -48.62 -35.28 45.40
C GLN A 262 -49.79 -35.85 46.23
N LYS A 263 -50.49 -36.88 45.73
CA LYS A 263 -51.57 -37.56 46.49
C LYS A 263 -51.06 -38.36 47.70
N GLN A 264 -49.78 -38.74 47.71
CA GLN A 264 -49.17 -39.55 48.77
C GLN A 264 -48.55 -38.73 49.91
N VAL A 265 -48.53 -37.39 49.77
CA VAL A 265 -48.03 -36.48 50.80
C VAL A 265 -48.99 -36.45 51.98
N LYS A 266 -48.48 -36.79 53.16
CA LYS A 266 -49.16 -36.63 54.45
C LYS A 266 -48.40 -35.64 55.29
N ASP A 267 -49.13 -34.82 56.05
CA ASP A 267 -48.49 -33.89 56.99
C ASP A 267 -48.12 -34.65 58.28
N ILE A 268 -46.82 -34.70 58.58
CA ILE A 268 -46.27 -35.38 59.75
C ILE A 268 -45.65 -34.33 60.65
N ASP A 269 -46.21 -34.16 61.84
CA ASP A 269 -45.66 -33.31 62.88
C ASP A 269 -44.52 -34.04 63.60
N PHE A 270 -43.29 -33.75 63.20
CA PHE A 270 -42.07 -34.38 63.73
C PHE A 270 -41.04 -33.33 64.16
N ASN A 271 -40.60 -33.41 65.41
CA ASN A 271 -39.55 -32.55 65.96
C ASN A 271 -38.23 -33.31 66.13
N GLY A 272 -37.29 -33.10 65.21
CA GLY A 272 -35.98 -33.76 65.21
C GLY A 272 -35.10 -33.46 66.43
N GLN A 273 -35.26 -32.30 67.07
CA GLN A 273 -34.48 -31.96 68.27
C GLN A 273 -34.92 -32.76 69.49
N ASN A 274 -36.22 -33.06 69.61
CA ASN A 274 -36.75 -33.87 70.72
C ASN A 274 -36.44 -35.35 70.54
N TYR A 275 -36.44 -35.85 69.30
CA TYR A 275 -36.00 -37.21 68.98
C TYR A 275 -34.53 -37.44 69.34
N GLN A 276 -33.63 -36.50 68.99
CA GLN A 276 -32.21 -36.61 69.35
C GLN A 276 -32.01 -36.62 70.88
N LYS A 277 -32.71 -35.73 71.61
CA LYS A 277 -32.67 -35.71 73.07
C LYS A 277 -33.13 -37.04 73.69
N ALA A 278 -34.14 -37.70 73.11
CA ALA A 278 -34.62 -39.00 73.58
C ALA A 278 -33.56 -40.11 73.36
N GLN A 279 -32.87 -40.11 72.23
CA GLN A 279 -31.75 -41.04 71.98
C GLN A 279 -30.59 -40.83 72.96
N ASP A 280 -30.20 -39.59 73.19
CA ASP A 280 -29.09 -39.25 74.08
C ASP A 280 -29.38 -39.68 75.53
N ILE A 281 -30.60 -39.42 76.02
CA ILE A 281 -31.04 -39.83 77.37
C ILE A 281 -31.08 -41.36 77.50
N MET A 282 -31.55 -42.08 76.47
CA MET A 282 -31.56 -43.56 76.49
C MET A 282 -30.14 -44.15 76.52
N ALA A 283 -29.21 -43.56 75.78
CA ALA A 283 -27.80 -43.98 75.79
C ALA A 283 -27.14 -43.72 77.16
N GLN A 284 -27.39 -42.53 77.75
CA GLN A 284 -26.92 -42.17 79.09
C GLN A 284 -27.42 -43.16 80.15
N GLY A 285 -28.71 -43.52 80.12
CA GLY A 285 -29.29 -44.49 81.05
C GLY A 285 -28.66 -45.88 80.96
N ARG A 286 -28.42 -46.41 79.75
CA ARG A 286 -27.77 -47.72 79.57
C ARG A 286 -26.34 -47.75 80.09
N ASN A 287 -25.59 -46.67 79.89
CA ASN A 287 -24.20 -46.58 80.37
C ASN A 287 -24.15 -46.55 81.89
N LEU A 288 -25.00 -45.74 82.52
CA LEU A 288 -25.08 -45.63 83.97
C LEU A 288 -25.47 -46.96 84.64
N GLN A 289 -26.36 -47.74 84.01
CA GLN A 289 -26.75 -49.06 84.50
C GLN A 289 -25.60 -50.09 84.49
N LYS A 290 -24.70 -50.03 83.48
CA LYS A 290 -23.47 -50.84 83.46
C LYS A 290 -22.49 -50.41 84.55
N THR A 291 -22.37 -49.11 84.79
CA THR A 291 -21.51 -48.57 85.86
C THR A 291 -21.95 -49.06 87.23
N ILE A 292 -23.25 -49.02 87.53
CA ILE A 292 -23.83 -49.53 88.79
C ILE A 292 -23.46 -51.00 89.04
N GLN A 293 -23.65 -51.88 88.04
CA GLN A 293 -23.31 -53.31 88.16
C GLN A 293 -21.82 -53.55 88.42
N SER A 294 -20.94 -52.76 87.80
CA SER A 294 -19.49 -52.86 88.00
C SER A 294 -19.08 -52.42 89.42
N VAL A 295 -19.69 -51.36 89.95
CA VAL A 295 -19.35 -50.82 91.28
C VAL A 295 -19.83 -51.76 92.39
N GLU A 296 -20.99 -52.41 92.23
CA GLU A 296 -21.51 -53.41 93.18
C GLU A 296 -20.57 -54.62 93.33
N ALA A 297 -20.03 -55.14 92.23
CA ALA A 297 -19.08 -56.25 92.26
C ALA A 297 -17.76 -55.89 92.97
N GLN A 298 -17.28 -54.66 92.80
CA GLN A 298 -16.03 -54.18 93.42
C GLN A 298 -16.12 -54.01 94.94
N LEU A 299 -17.31 -53.67 95.47
CA LEU A 299 -17.51 -53.52 96.92
C LEU A 299 -17.58 -54.87 97.66
N GLN A 300 -17.97 -55.95 96.97
CA GLN A 300 -18.13 -57.28 97.57
C GLN A 300 -16.79 -57.99 97.83
N ASP A 301 -15.71 -57.57 97.16
CA ASP A 301 -14.37 -58.18 97.24
C ASP A 301 -13.49 -57.63 98.39
N LEU A 302 -13.87 -56.50 99.01
CA LEU A 302 -12.98 -55.68 99.87
C LEU A 302 -12.98 -55.95 101.40
N GLY A 303 -13.73 -56.95 101.93
CA GLY A 303 -13.66 -57.40 103.35
C GLY A 303 -13.94 -56.36 104.47
N GLU A 304 -13.92 -56.76 105.76
CA GLU A 304 -14.04 -55.88 106.95
C GLU A 304 -12.71 -55.80 107.71
N ASN A 305 -12.17 -54.61 107.99
CA ASN A 305 -10.94 -54.41 108.81
C ASN A 305 -10.94 -53.08 109.57
N ASP A 306 -10.43 -53.09 110.81
CA ASP A 306 -10.40 -52.00 111.81
C ASP A 306 -9.17 -51.07 111.73
N GLN A 307 -9.30 -49.84 112.25
CA GLN A 307 -8.30 -48.76 112.29
C GLN A 307 -7.12 -49.02 113.27
N SER A 308 -5.87 -48.80 112.84
CA SER A 308 -4.64 -48.75 113.68
C SER A 308 -3.97 -47.36 113.64
N ASP A 309 -3.33 -46.90 114.73
CA ASP A 309 -2.61 -45.60 114.85
C ASP A 309 -1.10 -45.72 114.52
N PHE A 310 -0.53 -44.79 113.72
CA PHE A 310 0.81 -44.82 113.08
C PHE A 310 1.63 -43.53 113.31
N THR A 311 1.66 -43.02 114.54
CA THR A 311 2.18 -41.65 114.81
C THR A 311 3.72 -41.52 114.79
N LEU A 312 4.49 -42.59 115.06
CA LEU A 312 5.96 -42.53 115.16
C LEU A 312 6.66 -42.63 113.80
N GLU A 313 6.18 -43.53 112.94
CA GLU A 313 6.69 -43.81 111.60
C GLU A 313 6.50 -42.59 110.67
N LYS A 314 5.38 -41.87 110.83
CA LYS A 314 5.11 -40.62 110.10
C LYS A 314 6.15 -39.53 110.34
N LYS A 315 6.76 -39.44 111.53
CA LYS A 315 7.79 -38.43 111.82
C LYS A 315 9.13 -38.73 111.13
N LEU A 316 9.43 -40.00 110.86
CA LEU A 316 10.65 -40.40 110.16
C LEU A 316 10.53 -40.16 108.65
N ILE A 317 9.37 -40.48 108.06
CA ILE A 317 9.06 -40.20 106.65
C ILE A 317 9.17 -38.70 106.34
N GLN A 318 8.85 -37.81 107.29
CA GLN A 318 9.00 -36.35 107.12
C GLN A 318 10.44 -35.88 106.86
N GLN A 319 11.47 -36.71 107.14
CA GLN A 319 12.86 -36.37 106.86
C GLN A 319 13.33 -36.80 105.45
N LYS A 320 12.50 -37.55 104.70
CA LYS A 320 12.77 -38.02 103.33
C LYS A 320 13.04 -36.89 102.30
N PRO A 321 12.30 -35.77 102.28
CA PRO A 321 12.58 -34.68 101.34
C PRO A 321 13.97 -34.06 101.54
N GLN A 322 14.41 -33.96 102.80
CA GLN A 322 15.71 -33.43 103.14
C GLN A 322 16.84 -34.36 102.67
N LEU A 323 16.65 -35.68 102.77
CA LEU A 323 17.58 -36.68 102.22
C LEU A 323 17.70 -36.61 100.70
N LEU A 324 16.58 -36.50 99.98
CA LEU A 324 16.55 -36.35 98.52
C LEU A 324 17.22 -35.05 98.06
N GLN A 325 17.00 -33.95 98.79
CA GLN A 325 17.67 -32.68 98.53
C GLN A 325 19.20 -32.85 98.61
N TRP A 326 19.69 -33.47 99.68
CA TRP A 326 21.12 -33.76 99.82
C TRP A 326 21.65 -34.67 98.71
N GLN A 327 20.89 -35.68 98.28
CA GLN A 327 21.28 -36.56 97.17
C GLN A 327 21.37 -35.81 95.82
N ALA A 328 20.43 -34.90 95.56
CA ALA A 328 20.41 -34.08 94.35
C ALA A 328 21.55 -33.06 94.33
N GLU A 329 21.81 -32.38 95.45
CA GLU A 329 22.95 -31.49 95.60
C GLU A 329 24.26 -32.24 95.35
N TYR A 330 24.38 -33.46 95.87
CA TYR A 330 25.53 -34.33 95.62
C TYR A 330 25.73 -34.66 94.14
N ARG A 331 24.66 -35.10 93.44
CA ARG A 331 24.70 -35.41 92.00
C ARG A 331 24.98 -34.18 91.13
N ASN A 332 24.38 -33.04 91.46
CA ASN A 332 24.61 -31.77 90.76
C ASN A 332 26.06 -31.34 90.87
N CYS A 333 26.66 -31.50 92.05
CA CYS A 333 28.07 -31.27 92.21
C CYS A 333 28.89 -32.19 91.29
N LEU A 334 28.57 -33.48 91.19
CA LEU A 334 29.29 -34.38 90.27
C LEU A 334 29.15 -33.97 88.79
N GLN A 335 27.93 -33.69 88.32
CA GLN A 335 27.69 -33.30 86.92
C GLN A 335 28.32 -31.95 86.56
N LYS A 336 28.21 -30.97 87.45
CA LYS A 336 28.80 -29.65 87.24
C LYS A 336 30.31 -29.73 87.08
N ALA A 337 30.96 -30.68 87.77
CA ALA A 337 32.38 -30.94 87.57
C ALA A 337 32.68 -31.44 86.15
N ASP A 338 31.87 -32.36 85.61
CA ASP A 338 32.03 -32.89 84.25
C ASP A 338 31.67 -31.90 83.15
N GLN A 339 30.57 -31.15 83.29
CA GLN A 339 30.16 -30.13 82.29
C GLN A 339 31.21 -29.04 82.15
N LEU A 340 31.69 -28.51 83.29
CA LEU A 340 32.72 -27.47 83.26
C LEU A 340 33.98 -27.97 82.57
N LYS A 341 34.28 -29.28 82.64
CA LYS A 341 35.41 -29.88 81.91
C LYS A 341 35.16 -29.86 80.40
N GLN A 342 34.00 -30.33 79.92
CA GLN A 342 33.67 -30.40 78.49
C GLN A 342 33.54 -29.03 77.81
N GLU A 343 32.88 -28.07 78.45
CA GLU A 343 32.65 -26.74 77.86
C GLU A 343 33.96 -25.98 77.62
N LYS A 344 34.93 -26.16 78.52
CA LYS A 344 36.28 -25.63 78.33
C LYS A 344 36.95 -26.25 77.10
N GLU A 345 36.76 -27.54 76.85
CA GLU A 345 37.32 -28.24 75.68
C GLU A 345 36.65 -27.82 74.36
N GLN A 346 35.33 -27.63 74.34
CA GLN A 346 34.59 -27.18 73.15
C GLN A 346 34.95 -25.75 72.70
N LEU A 347 35.08 -24.81 73.63
CA LEU A 347 35.49 -23.43 73.32
C LEU A 347 36.84 -23.38 72.60
N LEU A 348 37.74 -24.31 72.91
CA LEU A 348 39.05 -24.43 72.25
C LEU A 348 38.97 -25.08 70.86
N ALA A 349 37.90 -25.82 70.56
CA ALA A 349 37.72 -26.51 69.28
C ALA A 349 37.02 -25.63 68.23
N LEU A 350 35.98 -24.88 68.63
CA LEU A 350 35.16 -24.04 67.73
C LEU A 350 35.84 -22.76 67.27
N THR A 351 36.84 -22.31 68.02
CA THR A 351 37.59 -21.10 67.68
C THR A 351 39.07 -21.42 67.76
N PRO A 352 39.66 -22.06 66.74
CA PRO A 352 41.07 -22.44 66.75
C PRO A 352 41.99 -21.24 66.97
N GLU A 353 41.60 -20.07 66.47
CA GLU A 353 42.28 -18.79 66.65
C GLU A 353 42.37 -18.38 68.13
N LEU A 354 41.45 -18.85 68.98
CA LEU A 354 41.45 -18.59 70.43
C LEU A 354 42.68 -19.18 71.12
N LYS A 355 43.23 -20.27 70.59
CA LYS A 355 44.49 -20.85 71.08
C LYS A 355 45.67 -19.90 70.84
N ASN A 356 45.59 -19.04 69.82
CA ASN A 356 46.61 -18.01 69.58
C ASN A 356 46.43 -16.84 70.55
N LEU A 357 45.19 -16.51 70.95
CA LEU A 357 44.92 -15.48 71.96
C LEU A 357 45.24 -15.93 73.40
N LEU A 358 45.02 -17.20 73.75
CA LEU A 358 45.40 -17.76 75.06
C LEU A 358 46.92 -17.74 75.31
N LYS A 359 47.72 -17.52 74.25
CA LYS A 359 49.18 -17.35 74.31
C LYS A 359 49.62 -15.89 74.44
N LEU A 360 48.75 -14.93 74.10
CA LEU A 360 49.03 -13.50 74.19
C LEU A 360 48.69 -12.99 75.58
N THR A 361 49.40 -11.95 76.02
CA THR A 361 49.03 -11.24 77.25
C THR A 361 47.84 -10.30 77.00
N PRO A 362 47.07 -9.94 78.04
CA PRO A 362 45.94 -9.01 77.88
C PRO A 362 46.30 -7.70 77.15
N GLU A 363 47.50 -7.13 77.38
CA GLU A 363 47.94 -5.89 76.71
C GLU A 363 48.21 -6.09 75.20
N GLN A 364 48.74 -7.24 74.81
CA GLN A 364 49.01 -7.56 73.40
C GLN A 364 47.71 -7.74 72.60
N ILE A 365 46.67 -8.24 73.26
CA ILE A 365 45.34 -8.40 72.67
C ILE A 365 44.71 -7.02 72.37
N GLU A 366 44.93 -6.03 73.23
CA GLU A 366 44.40 -4.67 73.04
C GLU A 366 45.07 -3.95 71.86
N GLN A 367 46.41 -4.06 71.73
CA GLN A 367 47.16 -3.49 70.60
C GLN A 367 46.73 -4.09 69.25
N MET A 368 46.45 -5.40 69.22
CA MET A 368 45.94 -6.08 68.03
C MET A 368 44.60 -5.49 67.57
N GLN A 369 43.70 -5.11 68.50
CA GLN A 369 42.44 -4.47 68.13
C GLN A 369 42.64 -3.13 67.44
N ALA A 370 43.57 -2.30 67.94
CA ALA A 370 43.86 -1.00 67.34
C ALA A 370 44.41 -1.14 65.91
N ASP A 371 45.36 -2.07 65.70
CA ASP A 371 45.97 -2.31 64.38
C ASP A 371 44.93 -2.78 63.35
N TYR A 372 43.92 -3.56 63.78
CA TYR A 372 42.86 -4.03 62.89
C TYR A 372 41.95 -2.91 62.39
N GLN A 373 41.61 -1.95 63.27
CA GLN A 373 40.72 -0.83 62.92
C GLN A 373 41.37 0.19 61.97
N ALA A 374 42.70 0.29 61.95
CA ALA A 374 43.43 1.24 61.10
C ALA A 374 43.58 0.81 59.62
N LEU A 375 43.04 -0.34 59.22
CA LEU A 375 43.22 -0.89 57.87
C LEU A 375 42.33 -0.19 56.80
N PRO A 376 42.89 0.25 55.65
CA PRO A 376 42.12 0.92 54.59
C PRO A 376 41.13 -0.03 53.87
N GLY A 377 39.98 0.52 53.39
CA GLY A 377 38.90 -0.23 52.73
C GLY A 377 39.23 -0.75 51.31
N ALA A 378 38.57 -1.84 50.88
CA ALA A 378 38.78 -2.48 49.57
C ALA A 378 38.22 -1.62 48.40
N VAL A 379 39.02 -1.36 47.35
CA VAL A 379 38.69 -0.42 46.25
C VAL A 379 38.26 -1.17 44.96
N ASN A 380 37.04 -0.92 44.46
CA ASN A 380 36.49 -1.41 43.18
C ASN A 380 35.87 -0.24 42.36
N GLU A 381 36.60 0.39 41.43
CA GLU A 381 36.06 1.40 40.47
C GLU A 381 36.55 1.15 39.02
N PRO A 382 35.71 1.32 37.96
CA PRO A 382 36.05 1.12 36.54
C PRO A 382 36.56 2.38 35.78
N ALA A 383 37.21 2.18 34.63
CA ALA A 383 38.02 3.14 33.82
C ALA A 383 37.29 3.87 32.66
N TYR A 384 37.89 4.93 32.07
CA TYR A 384 37.38 5.61 30.86
C TYR A 384 38.41 5.79 29.72
N VAL A 385 37.98 5.52 28.48
CA VAL A 385 38.68 5.70 27.16
C VAL A 385 37.96 6.81 26.38
N THR A 386 38.69 7.62 25.60
CA THR A 386 38.33 8.95 25.01
C THR A 386 37.38 8.96 23.80
N THR A 387 36.68 10.09 23.56
CA THR A 387 36.28 10.54 22.20
C THR A 387 36.33 12.08 22.02
N ASN A 388 36.94 12.50 20.89
CA ASN A 388 36.85 13.77 20.16
C ASN A 388 37.68 15.01 20.58
N ASP A 389 39.01 14.95 20.43
CA ASP A 389 39.95 16.09 20.55
C ASP A 389 40.69 16.35 19.21
N LYS A 390 39.96 16.42 18.08
CA LYS A 390 40.52 16.65 16.72
C LYS A 390 40.73 18.12 16.33
N LEU A 391 40.33 19.08 17.18
CA LEU A 391 40.31 20.50 16.83
C LEU A 391 41.72 21.09 16.57
N TRP A 392 42.73 20.64 17.32
CA TRP A 392 44.12 21.10 17.19
C TRP A 392 44.78 20.62 15.89
N TYR A 393 44.41 19.42 15.42
CA TYR A 393 44.86 18.89 14.14
C TYR A 393 44.23 19.62 12.94
N VAL A 394 42.98 20.09 13.07
CA VAL A 394 42.27 20.82 12.00
C VAL A 394 42.78 22.25 11.84
N ILE A 395 43.05 22.98 12.95
CA ILE A 395 43.60 24.35 12.89
C ILE A 395 45.03 24.36 12.33
N GLY A 396 45.87 23.37 12.72
CA GLY A 396 47.21 23.21 12.18
C GLY A 396 47.23 22.90 10.68
N ALA A 397 46.28 22.11 10.18
CA ALA A 397 46.16 21.78 8.76
C ALA A 397 45.71 22.97 7.89
N VAL A 398 44.80 23.82 8.39
CA VAL A 398 44.33 25.02 7.66
C VAL A 398 45.41 26.10 7.54
N LEU A 399 46.19 26.34 8.60
CA LEU A 399 47.31 27.30 8.59
C LEU A 399 48.47 26.84 7.69
N ALA A 400 48.75 25.52 7.64
CA ALA A 400 49.73 24.97 6.72
C ALA A 400 49.30 25.16 5.25
N ALA A 401 48.01 24.94 4.93
CA ALA A 401 47.48 25.14 3.57
C ALA A 401 47.48 26.63 3.13
N LEU A 402 47.13 27.57 4.03
CA LEU A 402 47.22 29.01 3.76
C LEU A 402 48.67 29.50 3.57
N GLY A 403 49.63 28.90 4.31
CA GLY A 403 51.05 29.17 4.14
C GLY A 403 51.60 28.77 2.76
N VAL A 404 51.13 27.64 2.20
CA VAL A 404 51.49 27.20 0.84
C VAL A 404 50.93 28.15 -0.24
N VAL A 405 49.74 28.72 -0.05
CA VAL A 405 49.14 29.69 -0.99
C VAL A 405 49.83 31.06 -0.93
N LEU A 406 50.16 31.57 0.27
CA LEU A 406 50.87 32.84 0.44
C LEU A 406 52.35 32.79 0.01
N LEU A 407 52.95 31.60 -0.05
CA LEU A 407 54.33 31.38 -0.53
C LEU A 407 54.52 31.78 -2.01
N VAL A 408 53.45 31.78 -2.82
CA VAL A 408 53.48 32.17 -4.25
C VAL A 408 53.26 33.68 -4.44
N ALA A 409 52.65 34.39 -3.48
CA ALA A 409 52.29 35.81 -3.59
C ALA A 409 53.18 36.79 -2.80
N LEU A 410 53.71 36.39 -1.63
CA LEU A 410 54.39 37.28 -0.67
C LEU A 410 55.65 36.65 -0.03
N GLY A 411 56.12 35.51 -0.55
CA GLY A 411 57.39 34.88 -0.17
C GLY A 411 57.48 34.49 1.32
N THR A 412 58.38 35.15 2.06
CA THR A 412 58.79 34.78 3.43
C THR A 412 57.64 34.70 4.44
N VAL A 413 56.58 35.49 4.24
CA VAL A 413 55.39 35.46 5.11
C VAL A 413 54.66 34.11 5.03
N GLY A 414 54.65 33.48 3.85
CA GLY A 414 54.05 32.15 3.66
C GLY A 414 54.77 31.04 4.46
N VAL A 415 56.10 31.15 4.60
CA VAL A 415 56.90 30.18 5.38
C VAL A 415 56.54 30.22 6.86
N ILE A 416 56.32 31.42 7.42
CA ILE A 416 55.96 31.59 8.83
C ILE A 416 54.60 30.95 9.13
N ALA A 417 53.60 31.17 8.26
CA ALA A 417 52.29 30.55 8.41
C ALA A 417 52.37 29.01 8.38
N LEU A 418 53.21 28.45 7.52
CA LEU A 418 53.40 27.00 7.38
C LEU A 418 54.06 26.38 8.63
N ILE A 419 55.10 27.03 9.17
CA ILE A 419 55.73 26.59 10.43
C ILE A 419 54.74 26.67 11.58
N THR A 420 53.92 27.73 11.63
CA THR A 420 52.91 27.88 12.69
C THR A 420 51.88 26.76 12.63
N GLY A 421 51.44 26.37 11.43
CA GLY A 421 50.56 25.20 11.23
C GLY A 421 51.17 23.88 11.75
N LEU A 422 52.46 23.66 11.50
CA LEU A 422 53.19 22.48 12.00
C LEU A 422 53.33 22.47 13.54
N ILE A 423 53.52 23.63 14.16
CA ILE A 423 53.58 23.74 15.63
C ILE A 423 52.26 23.32 16.27
N PHE A 424 51.12 23.71 15.70
CA PHE A 424 49.81 23.29 16.21
C PHE A 424 49.61 21.77 16.08
N LEU A 425 50.10 21.14 15.00
CA LEU A 425 50.09 19.68 14.85
C LEU A 425 50.95 18.99 15.92
N ALA A 426 52.14 19.53 16.21
CA ALA A 426 53.01 19.01 17.27
C ALA A 426 52.41 19.19 18.67
N ALA A 427 51.72 20.30 18.93
CA ALA A 427 51.01 20.54 20.19
C ALA A 427 49.87 19.53 20.40
N GLY A 428 49.16 19.14 19.34
CA GLY A 428 48.17 18.06 19.38
C GLY A 428 48.76 16.72 19.82
N TYR A 429 49.95 16.38 19.34
CA TYR A 429 50.64 15.15 19.72
C TYR A 429 51.08 15.14 21.20
N LEU A 430 51.58 16.27 21.70
CA LEU A 430 52.02 16.39 23.09
C LEU A 430 50.86 16.30 24.10
N LYS A 431 49.67 16.78 23.76
CA LYS A 431 48.49 16.71 24.65
C LYS A 431 47.98 15.27 24.87
N ASN A 432 48.10 14.40 23.87
CA ASN A 432 47.74 12.97 23.98
C ASN A 432 48.66 12.18 24.94
N SER A 433 49.89 12.67 25.18
CA SER A 433 50.83 12.05 26.13
C SER A 433 50.44 12.28 27.60
N ASN A 434 49.73 13.38 27.91
CA ASN A 434 49.34 13.70 29.30
C ASN A 434 48.14 12.89 29.82
N GLN A 435 47.33 12.27 28.97
CA GLN A 435 46.22 11.39 29.41
C GLN A 435 46.70 10.01 29.90
N ASN A 436 47.85 9.50 29.42
CA ASN A 436 48.42 8.25 29.92
C ASN A 436 48.96 8.34 31.36
N LYS A 437 49.24 9.55 31.89
CA LYS A 437 49.66 9.74 33.28
C LYS A 437 48.52 9.60 34.30
N GLN A 438 47.27 9.89 33.91
CA GLN A 438 46.12 9.77 34.82
C GLN A 438 45.70 8.31 35.07
N ASN A 439 45.92 7.40 34.12
CA ASN A 439 45.63 5.97 34.31
C ASN A 439 46.67 5.25 35.19
N ALA A 440 47.92 5.73 35.27
CA ALA A 440 48.95 5.17 36.14
C ALA A 440 48.69 5.46 37.63
N ALA A 441 48.11 6.63 37.96
CA ALA A 441 47.85 7.06 39.32
C ALA A 441 46.73 6.26 40.03
N VAL A 442 45.77 5.69 39.27
CA VAL A 442 44.69 4.84 39.82
C VAL A 442 45.22 3.44 40.19
N LEU A 443 46.17 2.90 39.41
CA LEU A 443 46.76 1.56 39.63
C LEU A 443 47.72 1.52 40.85
N GLU A 444 48.43 2.62 41.12
CA GLU A 444 49.36 2.73 42.25
C GLU A 444 48.64 2.70 43.61
N LYS A 445 47.46 3.33 43.68
CA LYS A 445 46.62 3.37 44.88
C LYS A 445 46.06 1.99 45.27
N GLN A 446 45.80 1.11 44.30
CA GLN A 446 45.32 -0.26 44.56
C GLN A 446 46.42 -1.16 45.18
N LYS A 447 47.69 -1.04 44.75
CA LYS A 447 48.79 -1.84 45.31
C LYS A 447 49.09 -1.53 46.78
N LEU A 448 49.02 -0.25 47.17
CA LEU A 448 49.32 0.18 48.54
C LEU A 448 48.31 -0.36 49.58
N VAL A 449 47.02 -0.45 49.21
CA VAL A 449 45.97 -1.00 50.08
C VAL A 449 46.18 -2.49 50.33
N ALA A 450 46.55 -3.25 49.29
CA ALA A 450 46.82 -4.69 49.40
C ALA A 450 48.02 -5.00 50.32
N GLN A 451 49.11 -4.20 50.24
CA GLN A 451 50.28 -4.39 51.10
C GLN A 451 49.98 -4.22 52.60
N LYS A 452 49.20 -3.20 52.98
CA LYS A 452 48.89 -2.92 54.39
C LYS A 452 48.07 -4.03 55.05
N ARG A 453 47.13 -4.65 54.32
CA ARG A 453 46.31 -5.76 54.85
C ARG A 453 47.13 -7.03 55.03
N GLN A 454 48.06 -7.33 54.12
CA GLN A 454 48.94 -8.50 54.26
C GLN A 454 49.84 -8.42 55.51
N ALA A 455 50.31 -7.22 55.87
CA ALA A 455 51.14 -7.03 57.07
C ALA A 455 50.43 -7.36 58.39
N PHE A 456 49.13 -7.04 58.53
CA PHE A 456 48.34 -7.38 59.72
C PHE A 456 48.25 -8.90 59.91
N GLN A 457 48.01 -9.64 58.82
CA GLN A 457 47.89 -11.09 58.86
C GLN A 457 49.17 -11.77 59.36
N THR A 458 50.33 -11.29 58.91
CA THR A 458 51.62 -11.84 59.34
C THR A 458 51.92 -11.58 60.82
N LYS A 459 51.50 -10.42 61.37
CA LYS A 459 51.82 -10.04 62.75
C LYS A 459 51.03 -10.82 63.81
N TYR A 460 49.76 -11.08 63.58
CA TYR A 460 48.86 -11.70 64.57
C TYR A 460 48.42 -13.12 64.21
N GLY A 461 48.76 -13.61 63.02
CA GLY A 461 48.31 -14.91 62.52
C GLY A 461 46.81 -14.95 62.20
N LEU A 462 46.19 -13.78 61.98
CA LEU A 462 44.75 -13.62 61.75
C LEU A 462 44.50 -12.92 60.40
N ASN A 463 43.74 -13.53 59.49
CA ASN A 463 43.46 -12.95 58.17
C ASN A 463 42.43 -11.80 58.27
N PRO A 464 42.80 -10.54 57.98
CA PRO A 464 41.91 -9.41 58.23
C PRO A 464 40.67 -9.37 57.34
N ASP A 465 40.69 -10.03 56.17
CA ASP A 465 39.59 -10.01 55.21
C ASP A 465 38.45 -10.98 55.57
N THR A 466 38.72 -11.96 56.44
CA THR A 466 37.72 -12.96 56.92
C THR A 466 37.51 -12.93 58.43
N LEU A 467 38.26 -12.10 59.17
CA LEU A 467 38.24 -12.05 60.63
C LEU A 467 37.06 -11.24 61.17
N ASN A 468 36.37 -11.77 62.17
CA ASN A 468 35.45 -11.02 63.02
C ASN A 468 36.01 -10.92 64.45
N LEU A 469 36.57 -9.75 64.76
CA LEU A 469 37.39 -9.56 65.96
C LEU A 469 36.61 -9.58 67.28
N ASN A 470 35.38 -9.07 67.28
CA ASN A 470 34.55 -8.99 68.49
C ASN A 470 34.11 -10.39 68.99
N SER A 471 33.85 -11.30 68.05
CA SER A 471 33.48 -12.68 68.37
C SER A 471 34.62 -13.42 69.10
N LEU A 472 35.86 -13.24 68.62
CA LEU A 472 37.03 -13.94 69.13
C LEU A 472 37.36 -13.58 70.59
N LEU A 473 37.23 -12.31 70.96
CA LEU A 473 37.52 -11.84 72.33
C LEU A 473 36.47 -12.27 73.36
N THR A 474 35.22 -12.32 72.93
CA THR A 474 34.11 -12.78 73.77
C THR A 474 34.34 -14.24 74.22
N ASN A 475 34.83 -15.09 73.32
CA ASN A 475 35.10 -16.50 73.61
C ASN A 475 36.24 -16.70 74.63
N LEU A 476 37.19 -15.76 74.74
CA LEU A 476 38.32 -15.86 75.68
C LEU A 476 37.87 -15.70 77.14
N ASN A 477 37.01 -14.71 77.41
CA ASN A 477 36.52 -14.43 78.76
C ASN A 477 35.66 -15.59 79.30
N GLN A 478 34.85 -16.18 78.42
CA GLN A 478 34.01 -17.34 78.75
C GLN A 478 34.81 -18.52 79.31
N TYR A 479 36.03 -18.75 78.84
CA TYR A 479 36.87 -19.85 79.31
C TYR A 479 37.33 -19.70 80.77
N GLN A 480 37.70 -18.48 81.21
CA GLN A 480 38.28 -18.25 82.53
C GLN A 480 37.26 -18.43 83.67
N ILE A 481 36.02 -17.94 83.47
CA ILE A 481 34.93 -18.05 84.44
C ILE A 481 34.62 -19.53 84.78
N LYS A 482 34.67 -20.39 83.77
CA LYS A 482 34.40 -21.84 83.93
C LYS A 482 35.43 -22.54 84.81
N LYS A 483 36.69 -22.10 84.82
CA LYS A 483 37.76 -22.72 85.63
C LYS A 483 37.54 -22.56 87.14
N ASN A 484 37.22 -21.35 87.60
CA ASN A 484 37.08 -21.06 89.04
C ASN A 484 35.85 -21.75 89.65
N THR A 485 34.77 -21.84 88.86
CA THR A 485 33.52 -22.49 89.28
C THR A 485 33.71 -23.95 89.69
N ALA A 486 34.68 -24.66 89.11
CA ALA A 486 34.91 -26.09 89.41
C ALA A 486 35.48 -26.35 90.82
N GLN A 487 36.24 -25.42 91.40
CA GLN A 487 36.90 -25.63 92.70
C GLN A 487 35.94 -25.55 93.89
N THR A 488 35.04 -24.56 93.89
CA THR A 488 34.04 -24.36 94.96
C THR A 488 33.12 -25.58 95.10
N ASN A 489 32.79 -26.19 93.97
CA ASN A 489 31.86 -27.31 93.88
C ASN A 489 32.32 -28.57 94.63
N ASN A 490 33.63 -28.81 94.79
CA ASN A 490 34.13 -30.03 95.43
C ASN A 490 34.01 -29.99 96.97
N LYS A 491 34.09 -28.82 97.60
CA LYS A 491 33.96 -28.70 99.07
C LYS A 491 32.56 -29.06 99.57
N GLN A 492 31.54 -28.83 98.75
CA GLN A 492 30.14 -29.07 99.09
C GLN A 492 29.80 -30.57 99.18
N VAL A 493 30.48 -31.39 98.39
CA VAL A 493 30.33 -32.86 98.36
C VAL A 493 30.61 -33.50 99.73
N THR A 494 31.65 -33.04 100.44
CA THR A 494 32.08 -33.65 101.71
C THR A 494 31.07 -33.48 102.84
N VAL A 495 30.37 -32.35 102.91
CA VAL A 495 29.39 -32.05 103.98
C VAL A 495 28.17 -32.95 103.87
N LEU A 496 27.71 -33.20 102.64
CA LEU A 496 26.49 -33.97 102.37
C LEU A 496 26.61 -35.42 102.87
N ASN A 497 27.78 -36.05 102.75
CA ASN A 497 28.00 -37.43 103.17
C ASN A 497 27.86 -37.64 104.70
N GLN A 498 28.19 -36.64 105.53
CA GLN A 498 28.07 -36.76 106.99
C GLN A 498 26.61 -36.79 107.45
N ASN A 499 25.74 -36.02 106.80
CA ASN A 499 24.32 -35.92 107.17
C ASN A 499 23.55 -37.23 106.93
N VAL A 500 23.89 -37.97 105.89
CA VAL A 500 23.23 -39.25 105.53
C VAL A 500 23.43 -40.32 106.60
N ALA A 501 24.64 -40.41 107.15
CA ALA A 501 24.98 -41.43 108.14
C ALA A 501 24.13 -41.32 109.43
N GLN A 502 23.76 -40.10 109.82
CA GLN A 502 22.91 -39.88 111.00
C GLN A 502 21.46 -40.35 110.77
N LEU A 503 20.92 -40.11 109.57
CA LEU A 503 19.56 -40.49 109.23
C LEU A 503 19.41 -42.02 109.11
N ALA A 504 20.41 -42.71 108.54
CA ALA A 504 20.45 -44.16 108.40
C ALA A 504 20.12 -44.91 109.71
N SER A 505 20.72 -44.47 110.82
CA SER A 505 20.52 -45.08 112.14
C SER A 505 19.09 -44.94 112.68
N SER A 506 18.39 -43.86 112.32
CA SER A 506 17.01 -43.62 112.79
C SER A 506 16.00 -44.51 112.05
N VAL A 507 16.21 -44.71 110.75
CA VAL A 507 15.35 -45.54 109.89
C VAL A 507 15.44 -47.01 110.28
N GLN A 508 16.65 -47.50 110.54
CA GLN A 508 16.90 -48.87 111.00
C GLN A 508 16.09 -49.25 112.25
N ASN A 509 15.96 -48.34 113.23
CA ASN A 509 15.22 -48.62 114.47
C ASN A 509 13.72 -48.79 114.26
N ALA A 510 13.11 -48.08 113.30
CA ALA A 510 11.67 -48.18 113.03
C ALA A 510 11.31 -49.44 112.24
N LEU A 511 12.14 -49.83 111.27
CA LEU A 511 11.95 -51.05 110.49
C LEU A 511 12.43 -52.32 111.21
N LYS A 512 13.24 -52.18 112.27
CA LYS A 512 13.93 -53.29 112.96
C LYS A 512 14.80 -54.12 112.00
N GLN A 513 15.41 -53.47 111.01
CA GLN A 513 16.30 -54.07 109.99
C GLN A 513 17.57 -53.20 109.80
N PRO A 514 18.75 -53.77 109.49
CA PRO A 514 19.98 -53.00 109.31
C PRO A 514 19.95 -52.10 108.06
N ILE A 515 20.47 -50.86 108.16
CA ILE A 515 20.53 -49.88 107.05
C ILE A 515 21.94 -49.27 106.94
N ASP A 516 22.54 -49.31 105.75
CA ASP A 516 23.88 -48.72 105.48
C ASP A 516 23.83 -47.18 105.28
N ASN A 517 24.98 -46.52 105.48
CA ASN A 517 25.17 -45.06 105.33
C ASN A 517 25.21 -44.60 103.84
N ASP A 518 24.32 -45.14 103.01
CA ASP A 518 24.15 -44.80 101.61
C ASP A 518 22.80 -44.12 101.38
N PHE A 519 22.77 -43.07 100.54
CA PHE A 519 21.54 -42.34 100.24
C PHE A 519 20.41 -43.27 99.79
N SER A 520 20.72 -44.28 99.00
CA SER A 520 19.72 -45.19 98.42
C SER A 520 19.17 -46.14 99.48
N GLN A 521 20.02 -46.66 100.37
CA GLN A 521 19.58 -47.59 101.43
C GLN A 521 18.70 -46.89 102.47
N VAL A 522 19.06 -45.67 102.86
CA VAL A 522 18.24 -44.86 103.78
C VAL A 522 16.92 -44.44 103.14
N LEU A 523 16.93 -44.09 101.85
CA LEU A 523 15.71 -43.77 101.10
C LEU A 523 14.78 -44.98 101.02
N ASN A 524 15.32 -46.16 100.66
CA ASN A 524 14.54 -47.40 100.56
C ASN A 524 13.86 -47.75 101.89
N GLY A 525 14.56 -47.58 103.03
CA GLY A 525 13.95 -47.81 104.34
C GLY A 525 12.84 -46.80 104.70
N LEU A 526 12.95 -45.55 104.27
CA LEU A 526 11.85 -44.57 104.43
C LEU A 526 10.68 -44.87 103.49
N ASP A 527 10.96 -45.34 102.27
CA ASP A 527 9.97 -45.73 101.28
C ASP A 527 9.16 -46.94 101.73
N GLU A 528 9.81 -47.92 102.37
CA GLU A 528 9.15 -49.10 102.90
C GLU A 528 8.17 -48.75 104.05
N LEU A 529 8.56 -47.84 104.94
CA LEU A 529 7.67 -47.31 105.99
C LEU A 529 6.48 -46.53 105.39
N GLU A 530 6.72 -45.73 104.35
CA GLU A 530 5.65 -44.98 103.66
C GLU A 530 4.67 -45.89 102.91
N THR A 531 5.18 -46.98 102.34
CA THR A 531 4.39 -47.99 101.60
C THR A 531 3.43 -48.71 102.55
N GLN A 532 3.92 -49.20 103.70
CA GLN A 532 3.06 -49.91 104.67
C GLN A 532 1.92 -49.04 105.22
N ILE A 533 2.14 -47.72 105.36
CA ILE A 533 1.11 -46.77 105.81
C ILE A 533 0.11 -46.48 104.69
N SER A 534 0.59 -46.27 103.46
CA SER A 534 -0.23 -45.89 102.32
C SER A 534 -1.18 -47.00 101.89
N GLU A 535 -0.73 -48.25 101.84
CA GLU A 535 -1.56 -49.40 101.44
C GLU A 535 -2.79 -49.58 102.35
N LYS A 536 -2.61 -49.40 103.67
CA LYS A 536 -3.71 -49.51 104.62
C LYS A 536 -4.68 -48.31 104.57
N GLN A 537 -4.21 -47.12 104.19
CA GLN A 537 -5.07 -45.94 104.02
C GLN A 537 -5.86 -45.98 102.70
N GLU A 538 -5.24 -46.43 101.61
CA GLU A 538 -5.87 -46.50 100.28
C GLU A 538 -7.07 -47.45 100.26
N LEU A 539 -6.92 -48.63 100.87
CA LEU A 539 -8.01 -49.61 100.99
C LEU A 539 -9.24 -49.03 101.70
N PHE A 540 -9.02 -48.25 102.75
CA PHE A 540 -10.10 -47.61 103.50
C PHE A 540 -10.83 -46.51 102.68
N GLN A 541 -10.07 -45.63 102.01
CA GLN A 541 -10.65 -44.56 101.20
C GLN A 541 -11.41 -45.11 99.98
N ARG A 542 -10.88 -46.15 99.34
CA ARG A 542 -11.48 -46.77 98.15
C ARG A 542 -12.83 -47.43 98.44
N LYS A 543 -12.99 -48.05 99.61
CA LYS A 543 -14.28 -48.62 100.03
C LYS A 543 -15.34 -47.53 100.28
N SER A 544 -14.94 -46.41 100.88
CA SER A 544 -15.83 -45.28 101.18
C SER A 544 -16.33 -44.58 99.91
N SER A 545 -15.44 -44.31 98.95
CA SER A 545 -15.79 -43.62 97.70
C SER A 545 -16.71 -44.44 96.80
N LEU A 546 -16.46 -45.74 96.64
CA LEU A 546 -17.30 -46.64 95.84
C LEU A 546 -18.73 -46.73 96.39
N THR A 547 -18.88 -46.74 97.73
CA THR A 547 -20.19 -46.77 98.39
C THR A 547 -21.01 -45.49 98.12
N ALA A 548 -20.36 -44.33 98.11
CA ALA A 548 -21.00 -43.07 97.80
C ALA A 548 -21.43 -42.97 96.32
N SER A 549 -20.55 -43.38 95.39
CA SER A 549 -20.83 -43.38 93.94
C SER A 549 -22.04 -44.24 93.60
N LEU A 550 -22.11 -45.45 94.14
CA LEU A 550 -23.21 -46.38 93.87
C LEU A 550 -24.58 -45.81 94.22
N LYS A 551 -24.66 -45.03 95.30
CA LYS A 551 -25.90 -44.38 95.74
C LYS A 551 -26.34 -43.29 94.77
N GLN A 552 -25.38 -42.50 94.28
CA GLN A 552 -25.64 -41.40 93.35
C GLN A 552 -26.08 -41.93 91.97
N ASP A 553 -25.36 -42.90 91.41
CA ASP A 553 -25.63 -43.43 90.08
C ASP A 553 -27.04 -44.06 89.99
N LYS A 554 -27.49 -44.74 91.05
CA LYS A 554 -28.86 -45.29 91.14
C LYS A 554 -29.95 -44.22 91.13
N GLN A 555 -29.68 -43.04 91.68
CA GLN A 555 -30.62 -41.92 91.70
C GLN A 555 -30.73 -41.27 90.32
N ASP A 556 -29.59 -41.04 89.66
CA ASP A 556 -29.53 -40.41 88.34
C ASP A 556 -30.19 -41.28 87.26
N LEU A 557 -30.06 -42.62 87.35
CA LEU A 557 -30.73 -43.55 86.44
C LEU A 557 -32.27 -43.43 86.51
N LYS A 558 -32.82 -43.18 87.71
CA LYS A 558 -34.26 -43.00 87.92
C LYS A 558 -34.76 -41.69 87.31
N GLU A 559 -33.99 -40.62 87.40
CA GLU A 559 -34.34 -39.32 86.84
C GLU A 559 -34.35 -39.32 85.30
N LEU A 560 -33.36 -39.98 84.68
CA LEU A 560 -33.29 -40.13 83.22
C LEU A 560 -34.51 -40.88 82.66
N GLY A 561 -34.99 -41.92 83.36
CA GLY A 561 -36.20 -42.66 82.97
C GLY A 561 -37.46 -41.79 82.89
N LEU A 562 -37.63 -40.84 83.82
CA LEU A 562 -38.79 -39.93 83.84
C LEU A 562 -38.72 -38.90 82.71
N LYS A 563 -37.52 -38.36 82.41
CA LYS A 563 -37.32 -37.42 81.29
C LYS A 563 -37.62 -38.08 79.93
N LEU A 564 -37.24 -39.34 79.78
CA LEU A 564 -37.50 -40.10 78.55
C LEU A 564 -39.00 -40.33 78.31
N GLN A 565 -39.77 -40.65 79.37
CA GLN A 565 -41.23 -40.78 79.28
C GLN A 565 -41.92 -39.47 78.87
N ALA A 566 -41.46 -38.32 79.36
CA ALA A 566 -42.01 -37.03 78.97
C ALA A 566 -41.82 -36.72 77.47
N LEU A 567 -40.66 -37.09 76.91
CA LEU A 567 -40.37 -36.92 75.48
C LEU A 567 -41.21 -37.85 74.60
N PHE A 568 -41.50 -39.07 75.07
CA PHE A 568 -42.40 -40.00 74.38
C PHE A 568 -43.84 -39.47 74.35
N ALA A 569 -44.34 -38.94 75.47
CA ALA A 569 -45.67 -38.36 75.54
C ALA A 569 -45.85 -37.14 74.62
N GLN A 570 -44.82 -36.29 74.48
CA GLN A 570 -44.87 -35.11 73.59
C GLN A 570 -44.95 -35.47 72.10
N ALA A 571 -44.37 -36.59 71.70
CA ALA A 571 -44.45 -37.09 70.32
C ALA A 571 -45.58 -38.10 70.10
N ASN A 572 -46.44 -38.31 71.10
CA ASN A 572 -47.55 -39.24 71.06
C ASN A 572 -47.13 -40.69 70.72
N VAL A 573 -45.96 -41.10 71.22
CA VAL A 573 -45.38 -42.44 71.05
C VAL A 573 -45.19 -43.08 72.42
N GLU A 574 -45.27 -44.42 72.50
CA GLU A 574 -45.19 -45.13 73.79
C GLU A 574 -43.75 -45.46 74.21
N ASN A 575 -42.84 -45.55 73.24
CA ASN A 575 -41.45 -45.96 73.46
C ASN A 575 -40.55 -45.50 72.32
N MET A 576 -39.26 -45.79 72.43
CA MET A 576 -38.26 -45.41 71.43
C MET A 576 -38.53 -46.03 70.05
N ALA A 577 -39.04 -47.26 69.98
CA ALA A 577 -39.37 -47.88 68.69
C ALA A 577 -40.53 -47.16 67.98
N GLY A 578 -41.51 -46.65 68.73
CA GLY A 578 -42.55 -45.76 68.19
C GLY A 578 -41.99 -44.42 67.71
N TYR A 579 -41.00 -43.86 68.43
CA TYR A 579 -40.33 -42.62 68.03
C TYR A 579 -39.46 -42.78 66.78
N ASP A 580 -38.77 -43.92 66.67
CA ASP A 580 -37.97 -44.31 65.49
C ASP A 580 -38.88 -44.46 64.26
N GLN A 581 -40.07 -45.06 64.42
CA GLN A 581 -41.05 -45.17 63.34
C GLN A 581 -41.55 -43.80 62.85
N LEU A 582 -41.85 -42.88 63.78
CA LEU A 582 -42.26 -41.52 63.45
C LEU A 582 -41.15 -40.75 62.71
N TYR A 583 -39.88 -40.97 63.07
CA TYR A 583 -38.73 -40.43 62.36
C TYR A 583 -38.60 -41.00 60.93
N GLN A 584 -38.77 -42.33 60.76
CA GLN A 584 -38.74 -42.95 59.43
C GLN A 584 -39.88 -42.45 58.54
N ASP A 585 -41.08 -42.28 59.08
CA ASP A 585 -42.23 -41.75 58.34
C ASP A 585 -41.97 -40.30 57.91
N SER A 586 -41.38 -39.47 58.79
CA SER A 586 -40.94 -38.10 58.47
C SER A 586 -39.87 -38.07 57.37
N LEU A 587 -38.85 -38.93 57.43
CA LEU A 587 -37.83 -39.05 56.38
C LEU A 587 -38.42 -39.47 55.03
N ASN A 588 -39.36 -40.42 55.04
CA ASN A 588 -40.06 -40.85 53.83
C ASN A 588 -40.89 -39.71 53.22
N GLN A 589 -41.59 -38.91 54.03
CA GLN A 589 -42.32 -37.73 53.58
C GLN A 589 -41.37 -36.61 53.10
N ALA A 590 -40.23 -36.40 53.74
CA ALA A 590 -39.21 -35.46 53.27
C ALA A 590 -38.64 -35.90 51.91
N LYS A 591 -38.36 -37.20 51.74
CA LYS A 591 -37.91 -37.77 50.46
C LYS A 591 -38.96 -37.60 49.35
N LEU A 592 -40.23 -37.85 49.67
CA LEU A 592 -41.37 -37.60 48.77
C LEU A 592 -41.46 -36.11 48.38
N LYS A 593 -41.35 -35.19 49.35
CA LYS A 593 -41.36 -33.73 49.09
C LYS A 593 -40.19 -33.28 48.23
N THR A 594 -38.98 -33.81 48.46
CA THR A 594 -37.80 -33.53 47.63
C THR A 594 -37.94 -34.10 46.21
N GLN A 595 -38.50 -35.31 46.06
CA GLN A 595 -38.80 -35.87 44.74
C GLN A 595 -39.83 -35.04 43.97
N ILE A 596 -40.87 -34.56 44.66
CA ILE A 596 -41.86 -33.64 44.06
C ILE A 596 -41.19 -32.31 43.67
N ALA A 597 -40.31 -31.75 44.51
CA ALA A 597 -39.61 -30.51 44.20
C ALA A 597 -38.68 -30.67 42.99
N ALA A 598 -37.90 -31.76 42.93
CA ALA A 598 -37.03 -32.08 41.81
C ALA A 598 -37.82 -32.31 40.51
N LEU A 599 -38.98 -32.98 40.58
CA LEU A 599 -39.87 -33.14 39.43
C LEU A 599 -40.48 -31.80 38.99
N LYS A 600 -40.89 -30.92 39.92
CA LYS A 600 -41.37 -29.57 39.58
C LYS A 600 -40.30 -28.72 38.90
N GLU A 601 -39.06 -28.80 39.38
CA GLU A 601 -37.92 -28.08 38.81
C GLU A 601 -37.52 -28.64 37.43
N SER A 602 -37.53 -29.98 37.28
CA SER A 602 -37.28 -30.65 36.00
C SER A 602 -38.35 -30.35 34.95
N LEU A 603 -39.61 -30.22 35.36
CA LEU A 603 -40.72 -29.85 34.48
C LEU A 603 -40.77 -28.34 34.18
N GLY A 604 -40.02 -27.51 34.91
CA GLY A 604 -39.77 -26.10 34.61
C GLY A 604 -40.96 -25.31 34.07
N ASP A 605 -40.75 -24.67 32.91
CA ASP A 605 -41.75 -23.88 32.20
C ASP A 605 -42.86 -24.75 31.56
N ASP A 606 -42.57 -26.02 31.28
CA ASP A 606 -43.52 -26.98 30.70
C ASP A 606 -44.65 -27.34 31.67
N LEU A 607 -44.43 -27.18 32.98
CA LEU A 607 -45.41 -27.46 34.03
C LEU A 607 -46.71 -26.66 33.85
N GLN A 608 -46.65 -25.41 33.40
CA GLN A 608 -47.85 -24.60 33.15
C GLN A 608 -48.63 -25.08 31.92
N GLN A 609 -47.93 -25.50 30.86
CA GLN A 609 -48.57 -26.05 29.66
C GLN A 609 -49.19 -27.43 29.91
N LEU A 610 -48.52 -28.28 30.69
CA LEU A 610 -49.00 -29.60 31.10
C LEU A 610 -50.23 -29.52 32.03
N GLN A 611 -50.36 -28.45 32.82
CA GLN A 611 -51.56 -28.21 33.63
C GLN A 611 -52.79 -27.81 32.80
N MET A 612 -52.59 -27.11 31.68
CA MET A 612 -53.67 -26.69 30.78
C MET A 612 -54.12 -27.80 29.84
N GLN A 613 -53.24 -28.76 29.49
CA GLN A 613 -53.59 -29.90 28.65
C GLN A 613 -54.06 -31.09 29.48
N THR A 614 -55.37 -31.37 29.45
CA THR A 614 -56.02 -32.28 30.39
C THR A 614 -55.99 -33.75 29.96
N ASN A 615 -55.58 -34.08 28.73
CA ASN A 615 -55.69 -35.45 28.22
C ASN A 615 -54.60 -35.83 27.20
N SER A 616 -53.97 -37.00 27.38
CA SER A 616 -52.90 -37.52 26.49
C SER A 616 -53.38 -37.74 25.05
N THR A 617 -54.68 -37.95 24.84
CA THR A 617 -55.29 -38.13 23.52
C THR A 617 -55.28 -36.84 22.69
N GLU A 618 -55.52 -35.68 23.32
CA GLU A 618 -55.57 -34.40 22.62
C GLU A 618 -54.18 -33.94 22.14
N LEU A 619 -53.13 -34.30 22.89
CA LEU A 619 -51.74 -34.09 22.52
C LEU A 619 -51.33 -35.01 21.35
N ALA A 620 -51.79 -36.26 21.36
CA ALA A 620 -51.55 -37.23 20.29
C ALA A 620 -52.27 -36.82 18.98
N ASP A 621 -53.48 -36.28 19.08
CA ASP A 621 -54.22 -35.76 17.91
C ASP A 621 -53.53 -34.53 17.30
N LYS A 622 -53.03 -33.61 18.14
CA LYS A 622 -52.23 -32.45 17.70
C LYS A 622 -50.92 -32.87 17.05
N LEU A 623 -50.21 -33.86 17.60
CA LEU A 623 -49.00 -34.43 16.99
C LEU A 623 -49.32 -35.05 15.64
N THR A 624 -50.38 -35.87 15.55
CA THR A 624 -50.78 -36.52 14.29
C THR A 624 -51.11 -35.48 13.20
N ALA A 625 -51.89 -34.45 13.55
CA ALA A 625 -52.23 -33.36 12.63
C ALA A 625 -50.99 -32.56 12.19
N LEU A 626 -49.99 -32.41 13.07
CA LEU A 626 -48.76 -31.69 12.76
C LEU A 626 -47.81 -32.53 11.90
N THR A 627 -47.71 -33.84 12.16
CA THR A 627 -46.98 -34.79 11.31
C THR A 627 -47.58 -34.84 9.90
N GLU A 628 -48.91 -34.77 9.75
CA GLU A 628 -49.58 -34.71 8.44
C GLU A 628 -49.30 -33.37 7.72
N GLN A 629 -49.29 -32.25 8.44
CA GLN A 629 -48.88 -30.95 7.89
C GLN A 629 -47.41 -30.93 7.46
N ILE A 630 -46.52 -31.52 8.25
CA ILE A 630 -45.09 -31.67 7.95
C ILE A 630 -44.89 -32.55 6.71
N SER A 631 -45.62 -33.66 6.60
CA SER A 631 -45.63 -34.53 5.41
C SER A 631 -46.07 -33.77 4.16
N THR A 632 -47.17 -33.02 4.26
CA THR A 632 -47.69 -32.19 3.16
C THR A 632 -46.68 -31.12 2.75
N LYS A 633 -46.07 -30.41 3.72
CA LYS A 633 -45.03 -29.41 3.45
C LYS A 633 -43.77 -30.01 2.83
N ASN A 634 -43.36 -31.21 3.26
CA ASN A 634 -42.24 -31.92 2.64
C ASN A 634 -42.54 -32.28 1.18
N ALA A 635 -43.77 -32.71 0.86
CA ALA A 635 -44.17 -32.97 -0.51
C ALA A 635 -44.12 -31.70 -1.38
N GLU A 636 -44.66 -30.58 -0.89
CA GLU A 636 -44.58 -29.27 -1.56
C GLU A 636 -43.12 -28.80 -1.74
N ILE A 637 -42.27 -28.98 -0.73
CA ILE A 637 -40.84 -28.65 -0.78
C ILE A 637 -40.12 -29.50 -1.82
N ASN A 638 -40.38 -30.80 -1.88
CA ASN A 638 -39.78 -31.71 -2.85
C ASN A 638 -40.19 -31.33 -4.28
N GLU A 639 -41.46 -31.00 -4.49
CA GLU A 639 -41.97 -30.53 -5.78
C GLU A 639 -41.30 -29.21 -6.19
N LEU A 640 -41.26 -28.21 -5.29
CA LEU A 640 -40.57 -26.94 -5.54
C LEU A 640 -39.06 -27.13 -5.74
N GLN A 641 -38.42 -28.05 -5.04
CA GLN A 641 -37.01 -28.39 -5.26
C GLN A 641 -36.79 -28.98 -6.64
N SER A 642 -37.67 -29.86 -7.10
CA SER A 642 -37.62 -30.42 -8.46
C SER A 642 -37.80 -29.34 -9.51
N GLN A 643 -38.79 -28.45 -9.34
CA GLN A 643 -39.04 -27.31 -10.24
C GLN A 643 -37.85 -26.34 -10.27
N VAL A 644 -37.27 -26.00 -9.12
CA VAL A 644 -36.08 -25.14 -9.01
C VAL A 644 -34.87 -25.80 -9.67
N ALA A 645 -34.67 -27.11 -9.51
CA ALA A 645 -33.58 -27.84 -10.14
C ALA A 645 -33.74 -27.91 -11.67
N GLN A 646 -34.96 -28.14 -12.18
CA GLN A 646 -35.24 -28.09 -13.62
C GLN A 646 -35.00 -26.69 -14.21
N LEU A 647 -35.51 -25.65 -13.55
CA LEU A 647 -35.27 -24.25 -13.96
C LEU A 647 -33.79 -23.89 -13.90
N GLN A 648 -33.04 -24.38 -12.90
CA GLN A 648 -31.59 -24.19 -12.82
C GLN A 648 -30.89 -24.83 -14.02
N VAL A 649 -31.22 -26.08 -14.38
CA VAL A 649 -30.63 -26.75 -15.55
C VAL A 649 -30.97 -26.01 -16.84
N GLN A 650 -32.20 -25.53 -17.00
CA GLN A 650 -32.60 -24.73 -18.16
C GLN A 650 -31.86 -23.38 -18.21
N LEU A 651 -31.69 -22.71 -17.07
CA LEU A 651 -30.91 -21.48 -16.94
C LEU A 651 -29.42 -21.71 -17.20
N ASP A 652 -28.84 -22.82 -16.75
CA ASP A 652 -27.43 -23.15 -16.99
C ASP A 652 -27.16 -23.40 -18.48
N ASN A 653 -28.08 -24.11 -19.17
CA ASN A 653 -28.03 -24.29 -20.62
C ASN A 653 -28.18 -22.97 -21.40
N LEU A 654 -28.94 -21.99 -20.86
CA LEU A 654 -29.08 -20.65 -21.43
C LEU A 654 -27.92 -19.72 -21.02
N ALA A 655 -27.30 -19.93 -19.86
CA ALA A 655 -26.17 -19.14 -19.35
C ALA A 655 -24.87 -19.41 -20.12
N ASP A 656 -24.77 -20.56 -20.81
CA ASP A 656 -23.80 -20.79 -21.89
C ASP A 656 -23.97 -19.82 -23.08
N SER A 657 -25.05 -19.01 -23.11
CA SER A 657 -25.22 -17.86 -24.01
C SER A 657 -24.49 -16.59 -23.53
N THR A 658 -23.28 -16.74 -22.97
CA THR A 658 -22.31 -15.62 -22.82
C THR A 658 -22.13 -14.86 -24.15
N ALA A 659 -22.43 -15.54 -25.26
CA ALA A 659 -22.56 -14.99 -26.60
C ALA A 659 -23.50 -13.77 -26.71
N VAL A 660 -24.66 -13.74 -26.03
CA VAL A 660 -25.60 -12.59 -26.13
C VAL A 660 -25.08 -11.37 -25.40
N PHE A 661 -24.55 -11.53 -24.19
CA PHE A 661 -23.97 -10.41 -23.43
C PHE A 661 -22.74 -9.86 -24.16
N LYS A 662 -21.86 -10.76 -24.62
CA LYS A 662 -20.71 -10.39 -25.45
C LYS A 662 -21.14 -9.68 -26.74
N ALA A 663 -22.16 -10.17 -27.43
CA ALA A 663 -22.68 -9.54 -28.65
C ALA A 663 -23.28 -8.14 -28.39
N LYS A 664 -23.96 -7.91 -27.26
CA LYS A 664 -24.43 -6.57 -26.85
C LYS A 664 -23.26 -5.61 -26.58
N GLN A 665 -22.25 -6.09 -25.86
CA GLN A 665 -21.06 -5.29 -25.55
C GLN A 665 -20.25 -4.96 -26.82
N ASP A 666 -20.05 -5.95 -27.70
CA ASP A 666 -19.37 -5.77 -28.98
C ASP A 666 -20.13 -4.77 -29.86
N LEU A 667 -21.47 -4.87 -29.93
CA LEU A 667 -22.31 -3.90 -30.64
C LEU A 667 -22.17 -2.48 -30.08
N ALA A 668 -22.23 -2.30 -28.75
CA ALA A 668 -22.09 -0.98 -28.13
C ALA A 668 -20.71 -0.35 -28.40
N ASN A 669 -19.64 -1.17 -28.40
CA ASN A 669 -18.30 -0.73 -28.76
C ASN A 669 -18.22 -0.31 -30.23
N THR A 670 -18.77 -1.11 -31.16
CA THR A 670 -18.83 -0.77 -32.59
C THR A 670 -19.65 0.49 -32.84
N GLU A 671 -20.78 0.67 -32.16
CA GLU A 671 -21.62 1.88 -32.24
C GLU A 671 -20.86 3.12 -31.78
N THR A 672 -20.13 3.03 -30.68
CA THR A 672 -19.30 4.12 -30.16
C THR A 672 -18.22 4.51 -31.17
N ASN A 673 -17.50 3.53 -31.71
CA ASN A 673 -16.48 3.76 -32.74
C ASN A 673 -17.10 4.35 -34.01
N PHE A 674 -18.27 3.86 -34.43
CA PHE A 674 -18.98 4.39 -35.59
C PHE A 674 -19.33 5.87 -35.41
N VAL A 675 -19.87 6.24 -34.25
CA VAL A 675 -20.18 7.65 -33.94
C VAL A 675 -18.93 8.51 -33.95
N GLN A 676 -17.83 8.03 -33.34
CA GLN A 676 -16.58 8.79 -33.28
C GLN A 676 -15.97 9.00 -34.68
N SER A 677 -15.81 7.94 -35.47
CA SER A 677 -15.29 8.04 -36.83
C SER A 677 -16.22 8.83 -37.76
N SER A 678 -17.54 8.77 -37.53
CA SER A 678 -18.51 9.59 -38.29
C SER A 678 -18.39 11.07 -37.96
N LYS A 679 -18.18 11.44 -36.68
CA LYS A 679 -17.92 12.83 -36.28
C LYS A 679 -16.66 13.36 -36.94
N GLU A 680 -15.58 12.57 -36.92
CA GLU A 680 -14.31 12.94 -37.55
C GLU A 680 -14.44 13.07 -39.07
N TYR A 681 -15.15 12.13 -39.72
CA TYR A 681 -15.48 12.23 -41.14
C TYR A 681 -16.23 13.52 -41.47
N LEU A 682 -17.29 13.83 -40.70
CA LEU A 682 -18.09 15.04 -40.93
C LEU A 682 -17.26 16.30 -40.69
N ALA A 683 -16.45 16.34 -39.64
CA ALA A 683 -15.58 17.48 -39.35
C ALA A 683 -14.61 17.74 -40.51
N ASN A 684 -13.90 16.71 -40.98
CA ASN A 684 -12.98 16.81 -42.12
C ASN A 684 -13.72 17.20 -43.41
N LEU A 685 -14.90 16.61 -43.68
CA LEU A 685 -15.71 16.95 -44.85
C LEU A 685 -16.16 18.41 -44.83
N PHE A 686 -16.66 18.89 -43.68
CA PHE A 686 -17.12 20.27 -43.55
C PHE A 686 -15.97 21.27 -43.61
N ALA A 687 -14.83 20.97 -43.01
CA ALA A 687 -13.63 21.79 -43.12
C ALA A 687 -13.21 21.97 -44.59
N ALA A 688 -13.06 20.87 -45.34
CA ALA A 688 -12.75 20.93 -46.76
C ALA A 688 -13.78 21.73 -47.57
N ARG A 689 -15.08 21.51 -47.32
CA ARG A 689 -16.17 22.23 -48.01
C ARG A 689 -16.21 23.71 -47.67
N TRP A 690 -15.96 24.09 -46.42
CA TRP A 690 -15.92 25.48 -46.01
C TRP A 690 -14.75 26.21 -46.63
N ILE A 691 -13.56 25.61 -46.63
CA ILE A 691 -12.38 26.21 -47.27
C ILE A 691 -12.65 26.38 -48.77
N SER A 692 -13.15 25.34 -49.45
CA SER A 692 -13.52 25.41 -50.86
C SER A 692 -14.54 26.53 -51.12
N ARG A 693 -15.61 26.61 -50.32
CA ARG A 693 -16.64 27.63 -50.47
C ARG A 693 -16.11 29.04 -50.24
N SER A 694 -15.20 29.22 -49.29
CA SER A 694 -14.56 30.52 -49.02
C SER A 694 -13.69 30.95 -50.19
N LEU A 695 -12.92 30.03 -50.78
CA LEU A 695 -12.13 30.29 -51.99
C LEU A 695 -13.04 30.63 -53.19
N ASP A 696 -14.13 29.89 -53.38
CA ASP A 696 -15.12 30.18 -54.43
C ASP A 696 -15.69 31.61 -54.25
N LEU A 697 -16.06 31.99 -53.02
CA LEU A 697 -16.59 33.31 -52.70
C LEU A 697 -15.57 34.44 -52.90
N ALA A 698 -14.30 34.20 -52.56
CA ALA A 698 -13.21 35.15 -52.80
C ALA A 698 -12.99 35.41 -54.31
N SER A 699 -13.27 34.41 -55.15
CA SER A 699 -13.10 34.48 -56.61
C SER A 699 -14.29 35.04 -57.38
N ASN A 700 -15.42 35.30 -56.70
CA ASN A 700 -16.78 35.28 -57.26
C ASN A 700 -17.05 36.36 -58.33
N GLU A 701 -16.16 37.35 -58.50
CA GLU A 701 -16.23 38.30 -59.62
C GLU A 701 -15.19 38.08 -60.73
N ARG A 702 -14.03 37.50 -60.42
CA ARG A 702 -12.90 37.41 -61.37
C ARG A 702 -13.12 36.30 -62.39
N PHE A 703 -13.62 35.13 -61.99
CA PHE A 703 -13.85 34.02 -62.94
C PHE A 703 -14.89 34.31 -64.03
N PRO A 704 -16.09 34.87 -63.74
CA PRO A 704 -17.05 35.22 -64.79
C PRO A 704 -16.51 36.29 -65.75
N LYS A 705 -15.76 37.28 -65.23
CA LYS A 705 -15.12 38.33 -66.05
C LYS A 705 -14.03 37.73 -66.95
N MET A 706 -13.18 36.86 -66.42
CA MET A 706 -12.18 36.10 -67.20
C MET A 706 -12.85 35.29 -68.31
N LEU A 707 -13.92 34.52 -68.01
CA LEU A 707 -14.58 33.70 -69.02
C LEU A 707 -15.19 34.56 -70.13
N LYS A 708 -15.76 35.73 -69.78
CA LYS A 708 -16.28 36.68 -70.76
C LYS A 708 -15.16 37.23 -71.66
N ALA A 709 -14.03 37.65 -71.09
CA ALA A 709 -12.88 38.10 -71.87
C ALA A 709 -12.33 37.00 -72.78
N ALA A 710 -12.25 35.75 -72.29
CA ALA A 710 -11.84 34.61 -73.10
C ALA A 710 -12.79 34.34 -74.28
N GLN A 711 -14.10 34.54 -74.10
CA GLN A 711 -15.07 34.44 -75.18
C GLN A 711 -14.85 35.52 -76.25
N GLU A 712 -14.60 36.76 -75.84
CA GLU A 712 -14.28 37.86 -76.75
C GLU A 712 -12.98 37.60 -77.53
N TYR A 713 -11.95 37.09 -76.86
CA TYR A 713 -10.66 36.73 -77.48
C TYR A 713 -10.77 35.54 -78.42
N LEU A 714 -11.52 34.50 -78.05
CA LEU A 714 -11.79 33.37 -78.93
C LEU A 714 -12.58 33.80 -80.18
N ALA A 715 -13.58 34.66 -80.01
CA ALA A 715 -14.36 35.19 -81.13
C ALA A 715 -13.45 35.95 -82.10
N LEU A 716 -12.56 36.80 -81.60
CA LEU A 716 -11.58 37.52 -82.42
C LEU A 716 -10.63 36.57 -83.15
N LEU A 717 -9.96 35.67 -82.43
CA LEU A 717 -8.97 34.73 -82.99
C LEU A 717 -9.56 33.78 -84.03
N THR A 718 -10.86 33.50 -83.96
CA THR A 718 -11.54 32.58 -84.87
C THR A 718 -12.36 33.28 -85.95
N GLY A 719 -12.24 34.60 -86.09
CA GLY A 719 -12.98 35.40 -87.07
C GLY A 719 -14.50 35.34 -86.87
N GLY A 720 -14.95 35.23 -85.62
CA GLY A 720 -16.36 35.13 -85.24
C GLY A 720 -16.95 33.71 -85.35
N ARG A 721 -16.15 32.69 -85.66
CA ARG A 721 -16.64 31.30 -85.78
C ARG A 721 -17.13 30.76 -84.44
N TYR A 722 -16.40 30.99 -83.36
CA TYR A 722 -16.77 30.55 -82.00
C TYR A 722 -16.97 31.75 -81.10
N VAL A 723 -18.17 31.90 -80.54
CA VAL A 723 -18.62 33.10 -79.82
C VAL A 723 -18.90 32.84 -78.34
N GLY A 724 -18.84 31.58 -77.90
CA GLY A 724 -19.08 31.22 -76.52
C GLY A 724 -18.17 30.11 -76.05
N ILE A 725 -17.95 30.08 -74.74
CA ILE A 725 -17.18 29.05 -74.04
C ILE A 725 -18.04 28.60 -72.88
N ASN A 726 -18.24 27.29 -72.76
CA ASN A 726 -18.95 26.69 -71.65
C ASN A 726 -18.02 25.70 -70.93
N LEU A 727 -17.82 25.97 -69.64
CA LEU A 727 -17.00 25.23 -68.70
C LEU A 727 -17.95 24.66 -67.64
N ASP A 728 -18.63 23.56 -67.97
CA ASP A 728 -19.39 22.76 -67.00
C ASP A 728 -18.59 21.48 -66.71
N LYS A 729 -19.14 20.31 -67.07
CA LYS A 729 -18.46 19.00 -66.92
C LYS A 729 -17.31 18.78 -67.92
N LYS A 730 -17.31 19.51 -69.02
CA LYS A 730 -16.31 19.45 -70.10
C LYS A 730 -16.21 20.81 -70.75
N LEU A 731 -15.00 21.20 -71.14
CA LEU A 731 -14.78 22.40 -71.93
C LEU A 731 -15.41 22.23 -73.32
N THR A 732 -16.34 23.14 -73.64
CA THR A 732 -17.02 23.19 -74.93
C THR A 732 -17.03 24.61 -75.46
N VAL A 733 -16.95 24.75 -76.78
CA VAL A 733 -17.11 26.03 -77.46
C VAL A 733 -18.45 26.09 -78.17
N VAL A 734 -19.05 27.27 -78.19
CA VAL A 734 -20.31 27.57 -78.87
C VAL A 734 -19.98 28.26 -80.17
N ARG A 735 -20.36 27.63 -81.28
CA ARG A 735 -20.21 28.21 -82.61
C ARG A 735 -21.28 29.29 -82.83
N SER A 736 -21.05 30.21 -83.76
CA SER A 736 -21.99 31.31 -84.07
C SER A 736 -23.42 30.86 -84.44
N ASP A 737 -23.60 29.62 -84.91
CA ASP A 737 -24.91 29.01 -85.16
C ASP A 737 -25.55 28.32 -83.93
N GLY A 738 -25.00 28.55 -82.73
CA GLY A 738 -25.47 27.99 -81.46
C GLY A 738 -25.05 26.55 -81.19
N LYS A 739 -24.36 25.86 -82.12
CA LYS A 739 -23.91 24.47 -81.92
C LYS A 739 -22.73 24.41 -80.95
N LYS A 740 -22.84 23.51 -79.96
CA LYS A 740 -21.76 23.20 -79.01
C LYS A 740 -20.82 22.14 -79.57
N ARG A 741 -19.50 22.34 -79.38
CA ARG A 741 -18.44 21.39 -79.77
C ARG A 741 -17.50 21.15 -78.59
N GLU A 742 -17.22 19.89 -78.25
CA GLU A 742 -16.15 19.55 -77.30
C GLU A 742 -14.78 19.87 -77.92
N VAL A 743 -13.81 20.29 -77.09
CA VAL A 743 -12.46 20.69 -77.55
C VAL A 743 -11.77 19.59 -78.34
N LYS A 744 -11.94 18.33 -77.95
CA LYS A 744 -11.35 17.17 -78.65
C LYS A 744 -11.77 17.05 -80.14
N TYR A 745 -12.85 17.71 -80.55
CA TYR A 745 -13.32 17.74 -81.93
C TYR A 745 -12.96 19.03 -82.68
N LEU A 746 -12.21 19.93 -82.04
CA LEU A 746 -11.66 21.13 -82.68
C LEU A 746 -10.40 20.76 -83.46
N SER A 747 -10.09 21.55 -84.48
CA SER A 747 -8.77 21.45 -85.11
C SER A 747 -7.71 21.89 -84.11
N ARG A 748 -6.49 21.34 -84.23
CA ARG A 748 -5.35 21.69 -83.36
C ARG A 748 -5.19 23.21 -83.20
N GLY A 749 -5.16 23.96 -84.31
CA GLY A 749 -5.04 25.42 -84.24
C GLY A 749 -6.21 26.15 -83.55
N THR A 750 -7.45 25.66 -83.66
CA THR A 750 -8.58 26.27 -82.92
C THR A 750 -8.47 25.96 -81.43
N ALA A 751 -8.01 24.77 -81.08
CA ALA A 751 -7.81 24.35 -79.70
C ALA A 751 -6.67 25.16 -79.04
N GLU A 752 -5.57 25.37 -79.77
CA GLU A 752 -4.47 26.25 -79.36
C GLU A 752 -4.94 27.71 -79.17
N GLN A 753 -5.80 28.24 -80.07
CA GLN A 753 -6.44 29.56 -79.93
C GLN A 753 -7.33 29.68 -78.69
N LEU A 754 -8.12 28.65 -78.38
CA LEU A 754 -8.95 28.62 -77.18
C LEU A 754 -8.11 28.70 -75.91
N TYR A 755 -7.03 27.92 -75.85
CA TYR A 755 -6.13 27.95 -74.69
C TYR A 755 -5.42 29.30 -74.56
N PHE A 756 -4.96 29.86 -75.68
CA PHE A 756 -4.36 31.18 -75.74
C PHE A 756 -5.33 32.26 -75.21
N ALA A 757 -6.58 32.25 -75.68
CA ALA A 757 -7.65 33.16 -75.23
C ALA A 757 -7.93 33.04 -73.72
N LEU A 758 -8.03 31.81 -73.19
CA LEU A 758 -8.26 31.57 -71.76
C LEU A 758 -7.12 32.11 -70.89
N LYS A 759 -5.87 31.84 -71.28
CA LYS A 759 -4.70 32.34 -70.56
C LYS A 759 -4.58 33.86 -70.59
N LEU A 760 -4.79 34.48 -71.75
CA LEU A 760 -4.76 35.95 -71.86
C LEU A 760 -5.85 36.61 -71.02
N ALA A 761 -7.06 36.06 -71.06
CA ALA A 761 -8.15 36.53 -70.22
C ALA A 761 -7.86 36.38 -68.72
N PHE A 762 -7.15 35.33 -68.34
CA PHE A 762 -6.65 35.16 -66.97
C PHE A 762 -5.66 36.28 -66.60
N ILE A 763 -4.63 36.51 -67.42
CA ILE A 763 -3.62 37.56 -67.19
C ILE A 763 -4.28 38.94 -67.09
N GLU A 764 -5.23 39.23 -67.98
CA GLU A 764 -5.97 40.49 -67.95
C GLU A 764 -6.75 40.68 -66.64
N GLN A 765 -7.32 39.61 -66.10
CA GLN A 765 -8.13 39.66 -64.89
C GLN A 765 -7.30 39.80 -63.59
N ILE A 766 -6.00 39.52 -63.67
CA ILE A 766 -5.07 39.61 -62.54
C ILE A 766 -4.09 40.77 -62.66
N LYS A 767 -4.19 41.59 -63.73
CA LYS A 767 -3.23 42.66 -64.03
C LYS A 767 -3.13 43.75 -62.96
N ASP A 768 -4.17 43.91 -62.16
CA ASP A 768 -4.25 44.83 -61.01
C ASP A 768 -3.37 44.37 -59.84
N GLU A 769 -3.20 43.06 -59.69
CA GLU A 769 -2.37 42.43 -58.66
C GLU A 769 -0.96 42.13 -59.18
N ILE A 770 -0.86 41.61 -60.40
CA ILE A 770 0.40 41.20 -61.03
C ILE A 770 0.43 41.63 -62.48
N ASN A 771 1.34 42.54 -62.80
CA ASN A 771 1.59 42.96 -64.17
C ASN A 771 3.04 42.69 -64.56
N LEU A 772 3.30 41.49 -65.07
CA LEU A 772 4.59 41.06 -65.63
C LEU A 772 4.53 40.93 -67.16
N PRO A 773 5.69 40.95 -67.85
CA PRO A 773 5.76 40.70 -69.28
C PRO A 773 5.26 39.30 -69.66
N ILE A 774 4.47 39.22 -70.72
CA ILE A 774 4.02 38.00 -71.36
C ILE A 774 5.10 37.54 -72.34
N LEU A 775 5.58 36.31 -72.21
CA LEU A 775 6.58 35.71 -73.10
C LEU A 775 5.89 34.73 -74.05
N ILE A 776 6.04 34.92 -75.36
CA ILE A 776 5.47 34.04 -76.39
C ILE A 776 6.61 33.40 -77.17
N ASP A 777 6.89 32.12 -76.93
CA ASP A 777 7.97 31.34 -77.57
C ASP A 777 7.41 30.40 -78.64
N ASP A 778 7.68 30.72 -79.92
CA ASP A 778 7.31 29.94 -81.12
C ASP A 778 5.87 29.36 -81.11
N SER A 779 4.94 30.09 -80.49
CA SER A 779 3.57 29.61 -80.24
C SER A 779 2.64 29.70 -81.46
N PHE A 780 3.02 30.47 -82.49
CA PHE A 780 2.17 30.76 -83.65
C PHE A 780 2.50 29.92 -84.90
N VAL A 781 3.23 28.81 -84.73
CA VAL A 781 3.69 27.98 -85.86
C VAL A 781 2.55 27.41 -86.73
N ASN A 782 1.39 27.13 -86.13
CA ASN A 782 0.25 26.48 -86.80
C ASN A 782 -0.81 27.46 -87.36
N PHE A 783 -0.51 28.76 -87.44
CA PHE A 783 -1.45 29.80 -87.84
C PHE A 783 -1.29 30.17 -89.31
N ASP A 784 -2.40 30.30 -90.02
CA ASP A 784 -2.45 30.79 -91.41
C ASP A 784 -2.45 32.34 -91.45
N ASP A 785 -2.19 32.93 -92.62
CA ASP A 785 -2.05 34.39 -92.78
C ASP A 785 -3.24 35.19 -92.24
N GLN A 786 -4.48 34.68 -92.42
CA GLN A 786 -5.68 35.33 -91.89
C GLN A 786 -5.68 35.32 -90.37
N ARG A 787 -5.24 34.23 -89.73
CA ARG A 787 -5.18 34.16 -88.28
C ARG A 787 -4.03 34.97 -87.68
N VAL A 788 -2.93 35.17 -88.40
CA VAL A 788 -1.85 36.05 -87.93
C VAL A 788 -2.37 37.49 -87.79
N SER A 789 -3.22 37.96 -88.72
CA SER A 789 -3.88 39.27 -88.57
C SER A 789 -4.80 39.37 -87.35
N TYR A 790 -5.56 38.31 -87.01
CA TYR A 790 -6.38 38.30 -85.80
C TYR A 790 -5.54 38.26 -84.51
N ILE A 791 -4.39 37.59 -84.55
CA ILE A 791 -3.44 37.59 -83.43
C ILE A 791 -2.88 38.99 -83.23
N ASP A 792 -2.43 39.67 -84.28
CA ASP A 792 -1.90 41.03 -84.17
C ASP A 792 -2.90 41.97 -83.48
N GLN A 793 -4.16 41.97 -83.93
CA GLN A 793 -5.23 42.74 -83.29
C GLN A 793 -5.39 42.44 -81.79
N LEU A 794 -5.32 41.16 -81.42
CA LEU A 794 -5.40 40.76 -80.01
C LEU A 794 -4.16 41.20 -79.23
N LEU A 795 -2.96 41.02 -79.78
CA LEU A 795 -1.70 41.39 -79.12
C LEU A 795 -1.62 42.90 -78.90
N GLN A 796 -2.07 43.72 -79.86
CA GLN A 796 -2.18 45.17 -79.68
C GLN A 796 -3.12 45.53 -78.53
N LYS A 797 -4.29 44.88 -78.43
CA LYS A 797 -5.23 45.12 -77.31
C LYS A 797 -4.61 44.74 -75.95
N ILE A 798 -3.89 43.63 -75.87
CA ILE A 798 -3.24 43.18 -74.62
C ILE A 798 -2.03 44.08 -74.27
N SER A 799 -1.29 44.56 -75.27
CA SER A 799 -0.06 45.32 -75.08
C SER A 799 -0.25 46.65 -74.34
N GLU A 800 -1.46 47.23 -74.46
CA GLU A 800 -1.91 48.40 -73.69
C GLU A 800 -1.69 48.21 -72.18
N ASN A 801 -1.89 47.00 -71.67
CA ASN A 801 -1.86 46.71 -70.24
C ASN A 801 -0.64 45.90 -69.80
N ASN A 802 -0.22 44.91 -70.61
CA ASN A 802 0.87 43.99 -70.30
C ASN A 802 1.93 44.05 -71.40
N GLN A 803 3.22 44.01 -71.05
CA GLN A 803 4.26 43.96 -72.09
C GLN A 803 4.23 42.58 -72.74
N ILE A 804 4.50 42.52 -74.04
CA ILE A 804 4.57 41.27 -74.80
C ILE A 804 5.95 41.14 -75.43
N LEU A 805 6.60 40.01 -75.17
CA LEU A 805 7.89 39.63 -75.75
C LEU A 805 7.68 38.39 -76.62
N ILE A 806 7.76 38.56 -77.93
CA ILE A 806 7.50 37.50 -78.91
C ILE A 806 8.83 36.96 -79.41
N PHE A 807 9.08 35.68 -79.23
CA PHE A 807 10.25 34.97 -79.74
C PHE A 807 9.79 34.09 -80.90
N THR A 808 10.24 34.38 -82.12
CA THR A 808 9.77 33.66 -83.30
C THR A 808 10.85 33.38 -84.35
N ALA A 809 10.76 32.21 -85.01
CA ALA A 809 11.49 31.91 -86.24
C ALA A 809 10.73 32.30 -87.52
N GLN A 810 9.48 32.74 -87.43
CA GLN A 810 8.61 32.96 -88.58
C GLN A 810 8.76 34.37 -89.15
N LYS A 811 9.45 34.50 -90.29
CA LYS A 811 9.61 35.78 -90.97
C LYS A 811 8.27 36.45 -91.31
N ASN A 812 7.30 35.68 -91.78
CA ASN A 812 5.96 36.17 -92.14
C ASN A 812 5.23 36.83 -90.94
N LEU A 813 5.36 36.25 -89.73
CA LEU A 813 4.79 36.84 -88.52
C LEU A 813 5.44 38.20 -88.22
N VAL A 814 6.76 38.29 -88.32
CA VAL A 814 7.51 39.55 -88.11
C VAL A 814 7.09 40.61 -89.13
N ASP A 815 7.04 40.23 -90.41
CA ASP A 815 6.68 41.13 -91.51
C ASP A 815 5.25 41.67 -91.34
N GLN A 816 4.31 40.84 -90.88
CA GLN A 816 2.91 41.24 -90.64
C GLN A 816 2.71 42.11 -89.40
N LEU A 817 3.48 41.89 -88.33
CA LEU A 817 3.42 42.73 -87.13
C LEU A 817 3.95 44.16 -87.39
N GLY A 818 4.81 44.35 -88.40
CA GLY A 818 5.38 45.65 -88.74
C GLY A 818 6.31 46.24 -87.67
N ILE A 819 6.77 45.41 -86.73
CA ILE A 819 7.67 45.79 -85.63
C ILE A 819 9.10 45.41 -86.00
N GLU A 820 10.04 46.34 -85.83
CA GLU A 820 11.46 46.06 -86.05
C GLU A 820 11.97 45.03 -85.02
N PRO A 821 12.47 43.84 -85.46
CA PRO A 821 12.81 42.78 -84.54
C PRO A 821 14.23 42.90 -83.99
N LEU A 822 14.40 42.54 -82.72
CA LEU A 822 15.69 42.20 -82.13
C LEU A 822 16.17 40.88 -82.75
N THR A 823 17.16 40.95 -83.63
CA THR A 823 17.60 39.78 -84.40
C THR A 823 18.71 39.01 -83.69
N PHE A 824 18.53 37.69 -83.54
CA PHE A 824 19.60 36.78 -83.14
C PHE A 824 20.48 36.44 -84.33
N THR A 825 21.69 36.99 -84.37
CA THR A 825 22.70 36.65 -85.38
C THR A 825 23.45 35.38 -84.97
N LYS A 826 23.43 34.34 -85.82
CA LYS A 826 24.24 33.12 -85.60
C LYS A 826 25.71 33.42 -85.96
N GLY A 827 26.44 33.97 -84.99
CA GLY A 827 27.88 34.19 -85.02
C GLY A 827 28.40 35.26 -85.99
N THR A 828 29.28 36.13 -85.49
CA THR A 828 30.41 36.69 -86.25
C THR A 828 31.54 37.01 -85.26
N GLN A 829 32.66 36.29 -85.40
CA GLN A 829 34.01 36.55 -84.85
C GLN A 829 34.26 36.36 -83.33
N ASP A 830 35.39 35.70 -83.07
CA ASP A 830 36.11 35.37 -81.82
C ASP A 830 35.45 34.43 -80.81
N ALA A 831 35.77 33.14 -80.96
CA ALA A 831 36.07 32.23 -79.86
C ALA A 831 37.54 31.81 -79.97
#